data_AF-A0AA48GV48-F1
#
_entry.id   AF-A0AA48GV48-F1
#
_cell.length_a   1.000
_cell.length_b   1.000
_cell.length_c   1.000
_cell.angle_alpha   90.00
_cell.angle_beta   90.00
_cell.angle_gamma   90.00
#
_symmetry.space_group_name_H-M   'P 1'
#
loop_
_entity.id
_entity.type
_entity.pdbx_description
1 polymer ?
#
loop_
_entity_poly.entity_id
_entity_poly.type
_entity_poly.pdbx_seq_one_letter_code
_entity_poly.pdbx_strand_id
1 'polypeptide(L)'
;MFSAHLTSRIQQEAQSRGLLGEPRPGQEGDAAGYQDREAAYWGTELASLLATGQLTESSLHGLAWEAIGGEAGSWADPLFRGPAPMGGLKGLGDRYQDLVRIGEGASAHVFKGMDTLLQRHVAIKALKDPRGPVLVEARAQARVEHPGVCRVYEVGQGYLVMQLVEGPTLAQLAPQLEVREKLRIMRDIALGVHAAHQKGLIHLDLKLNNILMDPHEDGSFHPIVSDFGMVMGASGPSDQGCNLGTPPYTSPEQLAKDPTRLGPATDVYALGVMTYVLLAGRIPFEASDFPGLLRAMAEDPPVPLRTRVPSVDRDLASIVAKCMAKAPGARFASARDLAEELDRYLRGEPLALRGAAPGYRLAKWLRRNRKLQWMGAASLALLLAALGLFLRRLTFVSQQAEWDHHFQKIVGDLGARLDRIHRRPAHDIRGDLDEASTSLGQIEASMGGGGEAAAGPACLALGQAHFMIDPEDPQAAALLQKAWDLGYRTESARAWLTVARLAHYRGAMWSFMPGIQDPANAGRVREIRRQYLDPARAMLKGRSSADQVKLAFLVDLADAQTLDVSNIERQLQIVQAFRAQRPDDLDGQLEEAAALNLKAVLLLMPTYTKPEGGAPPDAPEADACRAKARDLLLRIQRTAPSLPKVYAALAESCLRENTMPTTATAPTLELLSRTETWLRAGLAVRRDDPTLVVLQAQCLARYLLPLRLAAGQDPGPLAEAWLKLRPDPASGPQAKVWKGLRATGATFVRCCRSLGAAPPRALVDALRSQVQEAWSRTAPSDPTTRLDLATTLLDMGEDATPLLEAVHQAPLPAEPPGQYALGRADLRVAEQQWQRGGDPAPWIQRAEAVLEGMPTPSPFRTEFARELLSTQARLIGDEATWRRLRDEVTHMQAPRRGTLDRELTWYIEFQELLARHELTSDLDPGPRLSLVQACLHQPPLNQYALSPDWLTWSATLHLLGARRAPDPGRELGQALDAVDRALVQVLPPSPTARGAAQRSRPERFPDHVAALGRIRLLKAEILVELAGRNTQPQRRAHLAREALAVIQACLAGDPLVARRLAPLAAKARQLSIPLS
;
A
#
# COMPACT_ATOMS: atom_id res chain seq x y z
N MET A 1 54.94 25.92 84.12
CA MET A 1 55.98 26.60 83.34
C MET A 1 55.49 26.69 81.92
N PHE A 2 54.98 27.85 81.50
CA PHE A 2 54.83 28.19 80.08
C PHE A 2 56.17 27.93 79.38
N SER A 3 56.17 27.28 78.21
CA SER A 3 57.41 26.96 77.50
C SER A 3 58.30 28.20 77.37
N ALA A 4 59.54 28.14 77.87
CA ALA A 4 60.54 29.21 77.75
C ALA A 4 60.69 29.69 76.28
N HIS A 5 60.33 28.83 75.32
CA HIS A 5 60.28 29.16 73.91
C HIS A 5 59.16 30.12 73.51
N LEU A 6 57.95 29.97 74.08
CA LEU A 6 56.83 30.88 73.82
C LEU A 6 57.06 32.24 74.49
N THR A 7 57.55 32.22 75.73
CA THR A 7 57.96 33.42 76.47
C THR A 7 59.05 34.19 75.71
N SER A 8 60.07 33.49 75.21
CA SER A 8 61.14 34.09 74.39
C SER A 8 60.63 34.65 73.06
N ARG A 9 59.70 33.98 72.36
CA ARG A 9 59.08 34.51 71.14
C ARG A 9 58.22 35.74 71.40
N ILE A 10 57.40 35.73 72.46
CA ILE A 10 56.57 36.88 72.85
C ILE A 10 57.46 38.08 73.18
N GLN A 11 58.56 37.87 73.91
CA GLN A 11 59.53 38.94 74.19
C GLN A 11 60.23 39.46 72.93
N GLN A 12 60.70 38.57 72.03
CA GLN A 12 61.29 38.98 70.76
C GLN A 12 60.32 39.79 69.90
N GLU A 13 59.05 39.40 69.85
CA GLU A 13 58.02 40.06 69.05
C GLU A 13 57.57 41.39 69.71
N ALA A 14 57.49 41.44 71.04
CA ALA A 14 57.27 42.69 71.78
C ALA A 14 58.40 43.70 71.52
N GLN A 15 59.64 43.22 71.47
CA GLN A 15 60.84 44.04 71.28
C GLN A 15 61.01 44.48 69.82
N SER A 16 60.72 43.61 68.84
CA SER A 16 60.79 43.95 67.41
C SER A 16 59.76 44.99 67.00
N ARG A 17 58.61 45.04 67.69
CA ARG A 17 57.52 45.99 67.44
C ARG A 17 57.55 47.25 68.30
N GLY A 18 58.55 47.40 69.18
CA GLY A 18 58.67 48.55 70.07
C GLY A 18 57.53 48.65 71.10
N LEU A 19 56.92 47.53 71.48
CA LEU A 19 55.82 47.46 72.44
C LEU A 19 56.30 47.43 73.90
N LEU A 20 57.60 47.36 74.12
CA LEU A 20 58.22 47.44 75.45
C LEU A 20 58.47 48.90 75.83
N GLY A 21 57.80 49.38 76.87
CA GLY A 21 57.99 50.71 77.44
C GLY A 21 59.14 50.80 78.45
N GLU A 22 59.52 52.03 78.83
CA GLU A 22 60.42 52.30 79.95
C GLU A 22 59.78 51.84 81.28
N PRO A 23 60.54 51.18 82.18
CA PRO A 23 60.02 50.75 83.47
C PRO A 23 59.60 51.95 84.31
N ARG A 24 58.39 51.93 84.89
CA ARG A 24 57.94 53.01 85.79
C ARG A 24 58.55 52.81 87.18
N PRO A 25 59.38 53.74 87.70
CA PRO A 25 59.93 53.61 89.04
C PRO A 25 58.86 53.97 90.10
N GLY A 26 58.59 53.06 91.05
CA GLY A 26 57.82 53.37 92.27
C GLY A 26 56.64 52.47 92.67
N GLN A 27 56.44 51.28 92.10
CA GLN A 27 55.33 50.36 92.45
C GLN A 27 55.77 49.02 93.11
N GLU A 28 56.87 48.99 93.85
CA GLU A 28 57.35 47.74 94.49
C GLU A 28 56.46 47.25 95.65
N GLY A 29 55.57 48.10 96.19
CA GLY A 29 54.75 47.77 97.37
C GLY A 29 53.52 46.88 97.09
N ASP A 30 52.88 47.01 95.92
CA ASP A 30 51.71 46.20 95.51
C ASP A 30 52.07 45.15 94.43
N ALA A 31 53.32 45.15 93.95
CA ALA A 31 53.80 44.25 92.91
C ALA A 31 53.88 42.79 93.37
N ALA A 32 54.13 42.48 94.64
CA ALA A 32 54.29 41.09 95.07
C ALA A 32 53.00 40.26 94.92
N GLY A 33 51.84 40.81 95.29
CA GLY A 33 50.55 40.12 95.13
C GLY A 33 50.05 40.07 93.68
N TYR A 34 50.41 41.06 92.87
CA TYR A 34 50.10 41.11 91.44
C TYR A 34 51.05 40.19 90.62
N GLN A 35 52.35 40.17 90.95
CA GLN A 35 53.35 39.25 90.38
C GLN A 35 53.04 37.81 90.73
N ASP A 36 52.64 37.47 91.95
CA ASP A 36 52.31 36.08 92.30
C ASP A 36 51.06 35.57 91.56
N ARG A 37 50.07 36.43 91.30
CA ARG A 37 48.88 36.10 90.50
C ARG A 37 49.20 35.93 89.02
N GLU A 38 49.91 36.88 88.42
CA GLU A 38 50.23 36.85 87.00
C GLU A 38 51.37 35.88 86.66
N ALA A 39 52.31 35.61 87.58
CA ALA A 39 53.38 34.63 87.39
C ALA A 39 52.84 33.19 87.32
N ALA A 40 51.72 32.92 88.00
CA ALA A 40 51.00 31.67 87.88
C ALA A 40 50.37 31.48 86.48
N TYR A 41 50.03 32.58 85.80
CA TYR A 41 49.31 32.58 84.53
C TYR A 41 50.21 32.77 83.30
N TRP A 42 51.29 33.56 83.36
CA TRP A 42 52.16 33.89 82.21
C TRP A 42 53.63 33.48 82.38
N GLY A 43 54.00 32.99 83.56
CA GLY A 43 55.40 32.77 83.94
C GLY A 43 56.07 34.04 84.47
N THR A 44 57.10 33.85 85.28
CA THR A 44 57.74 34.90 86.09
C THR A 44 58.32 36.05 85.28
N GLU A 45 58.83 35.80 84.08
CA GLU A 45 59.44 36.83 83.23
C GLU A 45 58.41 37.78 82.58
N LEU A 46 57.27 37.26 82.09
CA LEU A 46 56.21 38.08 81.50
C LEU A 46 55.39 38.79 82.60
N ALA A 47 55.18 38.12 83.75
CA ALA A 47 54.59 38.75 84.92
C ALA A 47 55.44 39.90 85.47
N SER A 48 56.77 39.80 85.38
CA SER A 48 57.66 40.91 85.70
C SER A 48 57.46 42.10 84.76
N LEU A 49 57.31 41.88 83.45
CA LEU A 49 57.09 42.96 82.47
C LEU A 49 55.71 43.63 82.60
N LEU A 50 54.68 42.86 83.01
CA LEU A 50 53.36 43.40 83.36
C LEU A 50 53.43 44.23 84.65
N ALA A 51 54.11 43.72 85.68
CA ALA A 51 54.24 44.37 86.98
C ALA A 51 55.06 45.67 86.92
N THR A 52 56.06 45.76 86.04
CA THR A 52 56.84 46.99 85.81
C THR A 52 56.15 47.96 84.84
N GLY A 53 55.00 47.58 84.29
CA GLY A 53 54.24 48.37 83.31
C GLY A 53 54.92 48.50 81.94
N GLN A 54 55.96 47.71 81.68
CA GLN A 54 56.71 47.70 80.43
C GLN A 54 55.96 47.00 79.30
N LEU A 55 55.02 46.12 79.63
CA LEU A 55 54.09 45.48 78.72
C LEU A 55 52.68 45.61 79.29
N THR A 56 51.68 45.92 78.46
CA THR A 56 50.27 45.94 78.89
C THR A 56 49.64 44.56 78.72
N GLU A 57 48.64 44.25 79.55
CA GLU A 57 47.90 42.98 79.49
C GLU A 57 47.23 42.77 78.10
N SER A 58 46.72 43.85 77.49
CA SER A 58 46.16 43.83 76.14
C SER A 58 47.18 43.52 75.05
N SER A 59 48.39 44.08 75.14
CA SER A 59 49.48 43.79 74.20
C SER A 59 50.04 42.38 74.38
N LEU A 60 50.11 41.88 75.62
CA LEU A 60 50.54 40.52 75.92
C LEU A 60 49.58 39.47 75.30
N HIS A 61 48.28 39.67 75.47
CA HIS A 61 47.27 38.79 74.87
C HIS A 61 47.31 38.81 73.34
N GLY A 62 47.54 39.97 72.71
CA GLY A 62 47.72 40.08 71.27
C GLY A 62 48.96 39.35 70.75
N LEU A 63 50.08 39.47 71.45
CA LEU A 63 51.33 38.78 71.10
C LEU A 63 51.25 37.26 71.34
N ALA A 64 50.56 36.82 72.39
CA ALA A 64 50.32 35.41 72.65
C ALA A 64 49.45 34.78 71.55
N TRP A 65 48.44 35.50 71.06
CA TRP A 65 47.58 35.08 69.96
C TRP A 65 48.37 34.88 68.65
N GLU A 66 49.25 35.82 68.30
CA GLU A 66 50.09 35.73 67.11
C GLU A 66 51.23 34.71 67.23
N ALA A 67 51.84 34.57 68.41
CA ALA A 67 52.90 33.60 68.65
C ALA A 67 52.42 32.13 68.49
N ILE A 68 51.14 31.89 68.72
CA ILE A 68 50.46 30.60 68.53
C ILE A 68 49.99 30.41 67.05
N GLY A 69 50.12 31.44 66.21
CA GLY A 69 50.04 31.35 64.75
C GLY A 69 48.64 31.15 64.15
N GLY A 70 47.55 31.25 64.92
CA GLY A 70 46.19 31.08 64.40
C GLY A 70 45.89 29.67 63.81
N GLU A 71 46.81 28.73 63.96
CA GLU A 71 46.66 27.33 63.56
C GLU A 71 46.20 26.52 64.78
N ALA A 72 45.07 25.83 64.68
CA ALA A 72 44.51 25.02 65.76
C ALA A 72 45.37 23.78 66.11
N GLY A 73 46.48 23.53 65.40
CA GLY A 73 47.34 22.35 65.53
C GLY A 73 48.50 22.46 66.53
N SER A 74 48.79 23.64 67.11
CA SER A 74 49.94 23.85 67.99
C SER A 74 49.60 23.83 69.50
N TRP A 75 48.65 22.99 69.92
CA TRP A 75 48.29 22.80 71.35
C TRP A 75 48.82 21.48 71.93
N ALA A 76 49.73 20.81 71.23
CA ALA A 76 50.45 19.65 71.76
C ALA A 76 51.61 20.15 72.63
N ASP A 77 51.41 20.21 73.95
CA ASP A 77 52.49 20.44 74.89
C ASP A 77 53.20 19.10 75.21
N PRO A 78 54.50 18.92 74.89
CA PRO A 78 55.26 17.70 75.21
C PRO A 78 55.82 17.67 76.64
N LEU A 79 55.44 18.58 77.54
CA LEU A 79 56.17 18.82 78.79
C LEU A 79 55.49 18.30 80.07
N PHE A 80 55.19 16.99 80.20
CA PHE A 80 54.74 16.45 81.50
C PHE A 80 55.28 15.05 81.82
N ARG A 81 56.57 14.98 82.20
CA ARG A 81 57.09 13.93 83.09
C ARG A 81 57.98 14.56 84.15
N GLY A 82 57.49 14.64 85.38
CA GLY A 82 58.25 15.03 86.55
C GLY A 82 57.37 15.02 87.81
N PRO A 83 57.85 14.46 88.94
CA PRO A 83 57.10 14.46 90.19
C PRO A 83 57.04 15.87 90.76
N ALA A 84 55.87 16.29 91.25
CA ALA A 84 55.65 17.57 91.92
C ALA A 84 54.78 17.37 93.17
N PRO A 85 54.90 18.24 94.18
CA PRO A 85 54.55 17.92 95.57
C PRO A 85 53.04 17.80 95.83
N MET A 86 52.69 16.79 96.64
CA MET A 86 51.36 16.36 97.09
C MET A 86 50.70 17.30 98.13
N GLY A 87 50.85 18.61 97.97
CA GLY A 87 50.31 19.62 98.89
C GLY A 87 48.81 19.82 98.72
N GLY A 88 47.98 18.87 99.18
CA GLY A 88 46.52 18.98 99.16
C GLY A 88 45.74 17.66 99.26
N LEU A 89 46.43 16.51 99.20
CA LEU A 89 45.83 15.17 99.10
C LEU A 89 45.95 14.35 100.41
N LYS A 90 45.67 14.96 101.57
CA LYS A 90 45.67 14.20 102.85
C LYS A 90 44.60 13.09 102.81
N GLY A 91 45.03 11.83 102.83
CA GLY A 91 44.17 10.64 102.87
C GLY A 91 43.96 9.91 101.53
N LEU A 92 44.43 10.46 100.40
CA LEU A 92 44.26 9.80 99.09
C LEU A 92 45.18 8.57 98.92
N GLY A 93 46.36 8.60 99.55
CA GLY A 93 47.42 7.59 99.39
C GLY A 93 47.16 6.22 100.03
N ASP A 94 46.11 6.07 100.86
CA ASP A 94 45.80 4.78 101.51
C ASP A 94 45.15 3.79 100.54
N ARG A 95 44.36 4.29 99.58
CA ARG A 95 43.65 3.47 98.56
C ARG A 95 44.17 3.68 97.14
N TYR A 96 44.63 4.89 96.81
CA TYR A 96 45.11 5.20 95.47
C TYR A 96 46.64 5.31 95.47
N GLN A 97 47.29 4.29 94.90
CA GLN A 97 48.76 4.18 94.83
C GLN A 97 49.29 4.56 93.44
N ASP A 98 50.61 4.69 93.31
CA ASP A 98 51.31 4.99 92.05
C ASP A 98 50.80 6.26 91.35
N LEU A 99 50.55 7.32 92.13
CA LEU A 99 50.04 8.58 91.62
C LEU A 99 51.07 9.27 90.71
N VAL A 100 50.83 9.24 89.41
CA VAL A 100 51.61 9.94 88.39
C VAL A 100 50.76 11.08 87.84
N ARG A 101 51.25 12.32 87.94
CA ARG A 101 50.54 13.46 87.34
C ARG A 101 50.53 13.31 85.82
N ILE A 102 49.34 13.27 85.22
CA ILE A 102 49.11 13.14 83.77
C ILE A 102 48.58 14.43 83.14
N GLY A 103 48.15 15.40 83.94
CA GLY A 103 47.74 16.71 83.43
C GLY A 103 47.62 17.76 84.53
N GLU A 104 47.63 19.03 84.13
CA GLU A 104 47.34 20.17 84.98
C GLU A 104 46.40 21.12 84.24
N GLY A 105 45.32 21.53 84.90
CA GLY A 105 44.39 22.53 84.40
C GLY A 105 44.28 23.74 85.32
N ALA A 106 43.51 24.74 84.89
CA ALA A 106 43.27 25.97 85.64
C ALA A 106 42.64 25.70 87.03
N SER A 107 41.77 24.70 87.14
CA SER A 107 40.99 24.40 88.36
C SER A 107 41.42 23.13 89.11
N ALA A 108 42.31 22.31 88.53
CA ALA A 108 42.68 21.01 89.12
C ALA A 108 44.00 20.43 88.56
N HIS A 109 44.61 19.52 89.32
CA HIS A 109 45.66 18.62 88.84
C HIS A 109 45.07 17.24 88.55
N VAL A 110 45.49 16.58 87.48
CA VAL A 110 45.01 15.23 87.10
C VAL A 110 46.13 14.23 87.26
N PHE A 111 45.88 13.15 87.99
CA PHE A 111 46.80 12.07 88.27
C PHE A 111 46.27 10.75 87.71
N LYS A 112 47.13 9.92 87.12
CA LYS A 112 46.89 8.48 86.98
C LYS A 112 47.21 7.83 88.31
N GLY A 113 46.33 6.99 88.82
CA GLY A 113 46.54 6.21 90.04
C GLY A 113 46.00 4.80 89.91
N MET A 114 46.50 3.88 90.74
CA MET A 114 45.97 2.54 90.90
C MET A 114 44.99 2.51 92.08
N ASP A 115 43.71 2.22 91.84
CA ASP A 115 42.75 1.91 92.90
C ASP A 115 43.04 0.50 93.42
N THR A 116 43.69 0.39 94.58
CA THR A 116 44.12 -0.90 95.14
C THR A 116 42.95 -1.78 95.60
N LEU A 117 41.78 -1.20 95.84
CA LEU A 117 40.59 -1.96 96.21
C LEU A 117 39.96 -2.65 95.00
N LEU A 118 39.83 -1.90 93.89
CA LEU A 118 39.19 -2.39 92.66
C LEU A 118 40.19 -2.91 91.61
N GLN A 119 41.49 -2.85 91.92
CA GLN A 119 42.60 -3.31 91.06
C GLN A 119 42.51 -2.73 89.63
N ARG A 120 42.30 -1.42 89.52
CA ARG A 120 42.19 -0.72 88.23
C ARG A 120 42.89 0.62 88.23
N HIS A 121 43.40 1.01 87.06
CA HIS A 121 43.89 2.36 86.85
C HIS A 121 42.72 3.35 86.73
N VAL A 122 42.87 4.51 87.37
CA VAL A 122 41.88 5.59 87.40
C VAL A 122 42.57 6.93 87.16
N ALA A 123 41.82 7.89 86.62
CA ALA A 123 42.23 9.28 86.59
C ALA A 123 41.65 9.99 87.82
N ILE A 124 42.49 10.72 88.55
CA ILE A 124 42.13 11.44 89.78
C ILE A 124 42.37 12.92 89.56
N LYS A 125 41.28 13.68 89.47
CA LYS A 125 41.31 15.14 89.34
C LYS A 125 41.22 15.76 90.73
N ALA A 126 42.35 16.20 91.25
CA ALA A 126 42.50 16.90 92.51
C ALA A 126 42.24 18.40 92.32
N LEU A 127 41.21 18.93 92.98
CA LEU A 127 40.79 20.32 92.83
C LEU A 127 41.76 21.26 93.55
N LYS A 128 42.10 22.39 92.90
CA LYS A 128 42.90 23.46 93.52
C LYS A 128 42.10 24.18 94.62
N ASP A 129 40.77 24.24 94.49
CA ASP A 129 39.83 24.68 95.54
C ASP A 129 38.84 23.53 95.88
N PRO A 130 38.93 22.93 97.08
CA PRO A 130 38.08 21.79 97.48
C PRO A 130 36.66 22.17 97.91
N ARG A 131 36.28 23.47 97.95
CA ARG A 131 34.95 23.94 98.39
C ARG A 131 34.10 24.55 97.26
N GLY A 132 34.62 24.58 96.03
CA GLY A 132 33.99 25.25 94.89
C GLY A 132 32.82 24.51 94.21
N PRO A 133 32.13 25.17 93.26
CA PRO A 133 30.98 24.65 92.50
C PRO A 133 31.25 23.33 91.72
N VAL A 134 32.54 23.01 91.51
CA VAL A 134 33.01 21.82 90.79
C VAL A 134 32.52 20.51 91.42
N LEU A 135 32.30 20.44 92.74
CA LEU A 135 31.76 19.24 93.39
C LEU A 135 30.27 18.99 93.05
N VAL A 136 29.51 20.05 92.77
CA VAL A 136 28.09 19.94 92.35
C VAL A 136 28.02 19.42 90.92
N GLU A 137 28.88 19.92 90.04
CA GLU A 137 29.02 19.49 88.64
C GLU A 137 29.45 18.02 88.54
N ALA A 138 30.47 17.63 89.32
CA ALA A 138 30.98 16.26 89.38
C ALA A 138 29.90 15.23 89.78
N ARG A 139 29.01 15.59 90.72
CA ARG A 139 27.88 14.73 91.12
C ARG A 139 26.82 14.60 90.04
N ALA A 140 26.60 15.64 89.23
CA ALA A 140 25.69 15.57 88.11
C ALA A 140 26.26 14.74 86.96
N GLN A 141 27.56 14.87 86.66
CA GLN A 141 28.25 14.02 85.67
C GLN A 141 28.20 12.54 86.06
N ALA A 142 28.34 12.20 87.35
CA ALA A 142 28.24 10.82 87.83
C ALA A 142 26.88 10.13 87.55
N ARG A 143 25.83 10.89 87.23
CA ARG A 143 24.50 10.36 86.85
C ARG A 143 24.37 10.09 85.34
N VAL A 144 25.37 10.43 84.55
CA VAL A 144 25.38 10.24 83.10
C VAL A 144 26.00 8.87 82.79
N GLU A 145 25.16 7.96 82.30
CA GLU A 145 25.60 6.64 81.82
C GLU A 145 25.62 6.64 80.29
N HIS A 146 26.79 6.81 79.69
CA HIS A 146 26.96 6.73 78.24
C HIS A 146 28.42 6.35 77.91
N PRO A 147 28.69 5.52 76.88
CA PRO A 147 30.05 5.13 76.52
C PRO A 147 30.91 6.32 76.08
N GLY A 148 30.33 7.32 75.40
CA GLY A 148 31.03 8.54 74.97
C GLY A 148 31.16 9.66 76.01
N VAL A 149 30.91 9.39 77.30
CA VAL A 149 31.04 10.37 78.40
C VAL A 149 31.96 9.81 79.45
N CYS A 150 32.94 10.60 79.91
CA CYS A 150 33.89 10.16 80.92
C CYS A 150 33.18 9.79 82.22
N ARG A 151 33.31 8.52 82.62
CA ARG A 151 32.62 8.00 83.81
C ARG A 151 33.27 8.52 85.09
N VAL A 152 32.47 9.06 85.98
CA VAL A 152 32.88 9.39 87.34
C VAL A 152 32.62 8.19 88.24
N TYR A 153 33.66 7.68 88.89
CA TYR A 153 33.58 6.55 89.80
C TYR A 153 33.34 6.98 91.25
N GLU A 154 33.99 8.04 91.70
CA GLU A 154 33.92 8.51 93.08
C GLU A 154 34.11 10.02 93.15
N VAL A 155 33.36 10.69 94.03
CA VAL A 155 33.54 12.11 94.36
C VAL A 155 33.98 12.19 95.82
N GLY A 156 35.21 12.60 96.06
CA GLY A 156 35.79 12.77 97.39
C GLY A 156 35.84 14.22 97.85
N GLN A 157 36.42 14.46 99.03
CA GLN A 157 36.63 15.82 99.53
C GLN A 157 37.81 16.46 98.77
N GLY A 158 37.50 17.31 97.79
CA GLY A 158 38.51 18.02 96.99
C GLY A 158 39.12 17.21 95.84
N TYR A 159 38.59 16.04 95.51
CA TYR A 159 39.04 15.25 94.35
C TYR A 159 37.90 14.47 93.67
N LEU A 160 38.12 14.12 92.41
CA LEU A 160 37.22 13.31 91.60
C LEU A 160 37.99 12.11 91.03
N VAL A 161 37.46 10.91 91.18
CA VAL A 161 38.01 9.69 90.56
C VAL A 161 37.15 9.33 89.35
N MET A 162 37.77 9.19 88.19
CA MET A 162 37.10 8.97 86.91
C MET A 162 37.82 7.94 86.05
N GLN A 163 37.17 7.57 84.95
CA GLN A 163 37.74 6.73 83.91
C GLN A 163 39.08 7.30 83.44
N LEU A 164 40.12 6.46 83.45
CA LEU A 164 41.37 6.77 82.76
C LEU A 164 41.20 6.44 81.27
N VAL A 165 41.45 7.41 80.41
CA VAL A 165 41.53 7.23 78.95
C VAL A 165 42.99 7.40 78.55
N GLU A 166 43.60 6.37 77.97
CA GLU A 166 45.05 6.36 77.68
C GLU A 166 45.41 6.94 76.30
N GLY A 167 44.43 7.19 75.44
CA GLY A 167 44.66 7.76 74.10
C GLY A 167 44.75 9.29 74.04
N PRO A 168 45.10 9.84 72.86
CA PRO A 168 45.32 11.26 72.66
C PRO A 168 44.02 12.08 72.72
N THR A 169 44.12 13.41 72.80
CA THR A 169 42.95 14.27 72.60
C THR A 169 42.55 14.32 71.13
N LEU A 170 41.29 14.67 70.83
CA LEU A 170 40.85 14.85 69.45
C LEU A 170 41.65 15.93 68.72
N ALA A 171 42.12 16.97 69.43
CA ALA A 171 42.97 18.00 68.84
C ALA A 171 44.30 17.42 68.30
N GLN A 172 44.90 16.49 69.05
CA GLN A 172 46.15 15.83 68.66
C GLN A 172 45.93 14.84 67.51
N LEU A 173 44.79 14.14 67.50
CA LEU A 173 44.46 13.14 66.48
C LEU A 173 43.94 13.76 65.18
N ALA A 174 43.31 14.94 65.23
CA ALA A 174 42.62 15.58 64.11
C ALA A 174 43.40 15.68 62.78
N PRO A 175 44.72 15.95 62.76
CA PRO A 175 45.49 16.00 61.51
C PRO A 175 45.58 14.66 60.78
N GLN A 176 45.45 13.54 61.50
CA GLN A 176 45.62 12.18 60.98
C GLN A 176 44.32 11.56 60.47
N LEU A 177 43.17 12.17 60.77
CA LEU A 177 41.85 11.63 60.45
C LEU A 177 41.34 12.09 59.08
N GLU A 178 40.74 11.17 58.34
CA GLU A 178 40.00 11.52 57.12
C GLU A 178 38.72 12.29 57.45
N VAL A 179 38.20 13.05 56.49
CA VAL A 179 36.94 13.82 56.65
C VAL A 179 35.80 12.93 57.11
N ARG A 180 35.67 11.73 56.56
CA ARG A 180 34.59 10.81 56.92
C ARG A 180 34.70 10.31 58.37
N GLU A 181 35.92 10.11 58.87
CA GLU A 181 36.19 9.69 60.24
C GLU A 181 35.93 10.82 61.22
N LYS A 182 36.38 12.04 60.91
CA LYS A 182 36.07 13.26 61.68
C LYS A 182 34.56 13.42 61.89
N LEU A 183 33.76 13.18 60.86
CA LEU A 183 32.30 13.30 60.95
C LEU A 183 31.64 12.16 61.75
N ARG A 184 32.18 10.93 61.69
CA ARG A 184 31.74 9.83 62.56
C ARG A 184 32.02 10.13 64.03
N ILE A 185 33.22 10.63 64.32
CA ILE A 185 33.63 11.07 65.66
C ILE A 185 32.74 12.20 66.15
N MET A 186 32.47 13.23 65.34
CA MET A 186 31.56 14.33 65.72
C MET A 186 30.13 13.86 65.97
N ARG A 187 29.62 12.89 65.20
CA ARG A 187 28.33 12.25 65.47
C ARG A 187 28.32 11.59 66.86
N ASP A 188 29.37 10.84 67.20
CA ASP A 188 29.45 10.10 68.47
C ASP A 188 29.63 11.03 69.68
N ILE A 189 30.41 12.11 69.51
CA ILE A 189 30.51 13.20 70.51
C ILE A 189 29.13 13.82 70.74
N ALA A 190 28.39 14.13 69.68
CA ALA A 190 27.07 14.74 69.80
C ALA A 190 26.06 13.81 70.53
N LEU A 191 26.17 12.49 70.36
CA LEU A 191 25.39 11.52 71.14
C LEU A 191 25.78 11.52 72.63
N GLY A 192 27.09 11.58 72.94
CA GLY A 192 27.57 11.69 74.32
C GLY A 192 27.11 12.98 75.01
N VAL A 193 27.23 14.11 74.32
CA VAL A 193 26.73 15.41 74.80
C VAL A 193 25.22 15.38 75.02
N HIS A 194 24.46 14.76 74.11
CA HIS A 194 23.02 14.62 74.30
C HIS A 194 22.66 13.80 75.55
N ALA A 195 23.40 12.72 75.84
CA ALA A 195 23.19 11.92 77.05
C ALA A 195 23.42 12.76 78.33
N ALA A 196 24.38 13.68 78.32
CA ALA A 196 24.56 14.64 79.41
C ALA A 196 23.40 15.64 79.50
N HIS A 197 22.92 16.18 78.37
CA HIS A 197 21.77 17.09 78.32
C HIS A 197 20.50 16.45 78.91
N GLN A 198 20.29 15.15 78.70
CA GLN A 198 19.15 14.41 79.28
C GLN A 198 19.17 14.34 80.81
N LYS A 199 20.34 14.54 81.44
CA LYS A 199 20.51 14.63 82.89
C LYS A 199 20.56 16.08 83.40
N GLY A 200 20.28 17.05 82.53
CA GLY A 200 20.30 18.49 82.85
C GLY A 200 21.71 19.08 82.93
N LEU A 201 22.73 18.40 82.40
CA LEU A 201 24.11 18.88 82.42
C LEU A 201 24.45 19.54 81.08
N ILE A 202 24.86 20.81 81.08
CA ILE A 202 25.33 21.52 79.88
C ILE A 202 26.85 21.66 80.01
N HIS A 203 27.58 21.41 78.93
CA HIS A 203 29.03 21.34 79.01
C HIS A 203 29.68 22.72 79.10
N LEU A 204 29.24 23.71 78.29
CA LEU A 204 29.71 25.11 78.25
C LEU A 204 31.18 25.38 77.87
N ASP A 205 32.06 24.38 77.96
CA ASP A 205 33.47 24.44 77.51
C ASP A 205 33.81 23.30 76.54
N LEU A 206 32.92 23.01 75.58
CA LEU A 206 33.22 22.01 74.54
C LEU A 206 34.33 22.53 73.62
N LYS A 207 35.40 21.75 73.51
CA LYS A 207 36.55 22.01 72.63
C LYS A 207 37.26 20.70 72.30
N LEU A 208 38.09 20.72 71.25
CA LEU A 208 38.81 19.52 70.79
C LEU A 208 39.72 18.89 71.86
N ASN A 209 40.21 19.66 72.82
CA ASN A 209 41.06 19.17 73.92
C ASN A 209 40.28 18.42 75.01
N ASN A 210 38.98 18.68 75.14
CA ASN A 210 38.11 18.03 76.15
C ASN A 210 37.45 16.76 75.59
N ILE A 211 37.92 16.29 74.44
CA ILE A 211 37.50 15.01 73.84
C ILE A 211 38.71 14.09 73.85
N LEU A 212 38.65 13.05 74.67
CA LEU A 212 39.68 12.02 74.78
C LEU A 212 39.35 10.89 73.80
N MET A 213 40.34 10.41 73.06
CA MET A 213 40.14 9.38 72.04
C MET A 213 40.57 8.02 72.62
N ASP A 214 39.61 7.21 73.05
CA ASP A 214 39.88 5.88 73.64
C ASP A 214 40.16 4.86 72.53
N PRO A 215 41.37 4.26 72.46
CA PRO A 215 41.71 3.30 71.43
C PRO A 215 40.97 1.97 71.65
N HIS A 216 40.33 1.45 70.60
CA HIS A 216 39.65 0.17 70.61
C HIS A 216 40.48 -0.92 69.91
N GLU A 217 40.20 -2.21 70.20
CA GLU A 217 40.98 -3.35 69.70
C GLU A 217 41.00 -3.48 68.16
N ASP A 218 39.99 -2.94 67.49
CA ASP A 218 39.88 -2.93 66.02
C ASP A 218 40.66 -1.80 65.34
N GLY A 219 41.42 -1.03 66.12
CA GLY A 219 42.20 0.12 65.64
C GLY A 219 41.39 1.40 65.45
N SER A 220 40.09 1.40 65.79
CA SER A 220 39.27 2.61 65.82
C SER A 220 39.41 3.37 67.14
N PHE A 221 39.03 4.64 67.16
CA PHE A 221 38.98 5.44 68.39
C PHE A 221 37.53 5.77 68.77
N HIS A 222 37.18 5.58 70.04
CA HIS A 222 35.91 6.01 70.60
C HIS A 222 36.07 7.36 71.32
N PRO A 223 35.31 8.42 70.95
CA PRO A 223 35.44 9.71 71.60
C PRO A 223 34.75 9.74 72.96
N ILE A 224 35.48 10.17 73.98
CA ILE A 224 35.02 10.34 75.36
C ILE A 224 35.00 11.82 75.70
N VAL A 225 33.83 12.36 76.03
CA VAL A 225 33.68 13.76 76.46
C VAL A 225 34.09 13.89 77.93
N SER A 226 35.01 14.81 78.24
CA SER A 226 35.49 15.10 79.60
C SER A 226 35.25 16.57 80.01
N ASP A 227 35.38 16.87 81.30
CA ASP A 227 35.40 18.24 81.84
C ASP A 227 34.10 19.07 81.64
N PHE A 228 32.99 18.57 82.17
CA PHE A 228 31.69 19.27 82.16
C PHE A 228 31.68 20.50 83.08
N GLY A 229 31.07 21.59 82.62
CA GLY A 229 31.22 22.92 83.23
C GLY A 229 30.00 23.58 83.87
N MET A 230 28.77 23.00 83.85
CA MET A 230 27.63 23.52 84.65
C MET A 230 26.40 22.59 84.70
N VAL A 231 25.65 22.60 85.81
CA VAL A 231 24.36 21.89 85.98
C VAL A 231 23.17 22.85 85.83
N MET A 232 22.17 22.50 85.01
CA MET A 232 20.91 23.26 84.95
C MET A 232 20.14 23.18 86.27
N GLY A 233 19.72 24.33 86.79
CA GLY A 233 18.82 24.43 87.95
C GLY A 233 19.48 24.28 89.32
N ALA A 234 20.82 24.21 89.39
CA ALA A 234 21.56 24.29 90.64
C ALA A 234 22.08 25.71 90.86
N SER A 235 21.39 26.48 91.71
CA SER A 235 21.74 27.80 92.28
C SER A 235 21.20 29.04 91.53
N GLY A 236 20.57 29.96 92.27
CA GLY A 236 20.19 31.30 91.82
C GLY A 236 21.41 32.18 91.45
N PRO A 237 21.24 33.49 91.19
CA PRO A 237 22.31 34.35 90.69
C PRO A 237 23.49 34.36 91.66
N SER A 238 24.51 33.56 91.36
CA SER A 238 25.79 33.62 92.05
C SER A 238 26.61 34.71 91.36
N ASP A 239 26.92 35.77 92.10
CA ASP A 239 27.77 36.91 91.71
C ASP A 239 29.25 36.54 91.44
N GLN A 240 29.53 35.30 91.05
CA GLN A 240 30.85 34.86 90.60
C GLN A 240 30.75 34.46 89.13
N GLY A 241 31.44 35.25 88.30
CA GLY A 241 31.42 35.28 86.83
C GLY A 241 30.99 34.00 86.12
N CYS A 242 30.00 34.14 85.24
CA CYS A 242 29.70 33.16 84.20
C CYS A 242 31.00 32.68 83.57
N ASN A 243 31.29 31.38 83.65
CA ASN A 243 32.47 30.76 83.07
C ASN A 243 32.47 31.09 81.57
N LEU A 244 33.38 31.97 81.13
CA LEU A 244 33.31 32.59 79.79
C LEU A 244 33.59 31.58 78.66
N GLY A 245 33.88 30.31 79.00
CA GLY A 245 34.30 29.27 78.07
C GLY A 245 35.67 29.58 77.45
N THR A 246 36.17 28.66 76.63
CA THR A 246 37.34 28.91 75.79
C THR A 246 36.91 29.74 74.57
N PRO A 247 37.34 31.02 74.46
CA PRO A 247 36.76 32.02 73.56
C PRO A 247 36.39 31.53 72.17
N PRO A 248 37.23 30.88 71.35
CA PRO A 248 36.83 30.49 69.98
C PRO A 248 35.62 29.55 69.87
N TYR A 249 35.29 28.81 70.93
CA TYR A 249 34.15 27.87 70.96
C TYR A 249 32.93 28.43 71.70
N THR A 250 33.09 29.55 72.40
CA THR A 250 32.05 30.19 73.23
C THR A 250 30.89 30.69 72.36
N SER A 251 29.66 30.39 72.75
CA SER A 251 28.48 30.84 72.00
C SER A 251 28.17 32.34 72.22
N PRO A 252 27.43 33.00 71.31
CA PRO A 252 27.01 34.40 71.49
C PRO A 252 26.26 34.66 72.80
N GLU A 253 25.41 33.73 73.23
CA GLU A 253 24.67 33.86 74.49
C GLU A 253 25.55 33.67 75.74
N GLN A 254 26.64 32.90 75.66
CA GLN A 254 27.63 32.82 76.74
C GLN A 254 28.42 34.13 76.88
N LEU A 255 28.77 34.76 75.75
CA LEU A 255 29.45 36.08 75.74
C LEU A 255 28.56 37.19 76.32
N ALA A 256 27.24 37.09 76.12
CA ALA A 256 26.28 38.03 76.68
C ALA A 256 26.12 37.93 78.22
N LYS A 257 26.69 36.89 78.85
CA LYS A 257 26.64 36.64 80.30
C LYS A 257 25.22 36.58 80.88
N ASP A 258 24.25 36.13 80.09
CA ASP A 258 22.86 35.94 80.53
C ASP A 258 22.58 34.45 80.78
N PRO A 259 22.56 34.00 82.05
CA PRO A 259 22.37 32.59 82.39
C PRO A 259 21.00 32.04 81.98
N THR A 260 19.99 32.90 81.78
CA THR A 260 18.64 32.45 81.39
C THR A 260 18.56 31.96 79.94
N ARG A 261 19.58 32.28 79.13
CA ARG A 261 19.66 31.95 77.70
C ARG A 261 20.51 30.71 77.41
N LEU A 262 21.17 30.15 78.42
CA LEU A 262 22.03 28.97 78.29
C LEU A 262 21.17 27.69 78.24
N GLY A 263 21.47 26.81 77.28
CA GLY A 263 20.71 25.58 77.06
C GLY A 263 21.46 24.57 76.18
N PRO A 264 20.87 23.41 75.85
CA PRO A 264 21.47 22.42 74.94
C PRO A 264 21.96 23.00 73.60
N ALA A 265 21.27 24.02 73.08
CA ALA A 265 21.64 24.72 71.85
C ALA A 265 22.98 25.49 71.95
N THR A 266 23.45 25.80 73.16
CA THR A 266 24.77 26.39 73.44
C THR A 266 25.89 25.41 73.10
N ASP A 267 25.79 24.17 73.56
CA ASP A 267 26.75 23.12 73.22
C ASP A 267 26.69 22.75 71.74
N VAL A 268 25.50 22.79 71.11
CA VAL A 268 25.35 22.58 69.65
C VAL A 268 26.16 23.61 68.84
N TYR A 269 26.25 24.86 69.31
CA TYR A 269 27.10 25.85 68.68
C TYR A 269 28.58 25.47 68.76
N ALA A 270 29.05 25.09 69.95
CA ALA A 270 30.43 24.65 70.15
C ALA A 270 30.77 23.41 69.30
N LEU A 271 29.85 22.43 69.20
CA LEU A 271 29.99 21.28 68.29
C LEU A 271 30.07 21.71 66.80
N GLY A 272 29.33 22.75 66.42
CA GLY A 272 29.42 23.37 65.10
C GLY A 272 30.80 23.96 64.82
N VAL A 273 31.34 24.73 65.77
CA VAL A 273 32.68 25.31 65.68
C VAL A 273 33.74 24.21 65.67
N MET A 274 33.65 23.19 66.52
CA MET A 274 34.55 22.03 66.51
C MET A 274 34.53 21.33 65.15
N THR A 275 33.36 21.10 64.57
CA THR A 275 33.24 20.50 63.23
C THR A 275 33.88 21.40 62.17
N TYR A 276 33.68 22.71 62.24
CA TYR A 276 34.33 23.67 61.33
C TYR A 276 35.85 23.59 61.44
N VAL A 277 36.40 23.63 62.65
CA VAL A 277 37.84 23.59 62.91
C VAL A 277 38.44 22.25 62.45
N LEU A 278 37.77 21.13 62.68
CA LEU A 278 38.25 19.81 62.21
C LEU A 278 38.37 19.71 60.69
N LEU A 279 37.48 20.41 59.97
CA LEU A 279 37.43 20.40 58.51
C LEU A 279 38.32 21.47 57.87
N ALA A 280 38.35 22.67 58.44
CA ALA A 280 39.06 23.84 57.88
C ALA A 280 40.45 24.08 58.50
N GLY A 281 40.76 23.45 59.64
CA GLY A 281 42.00 23.65 60.40
C GLY A 281 42.10 25.00 61.12
N ARG A 282 41.09 25.87 60.97
CA ARG A 282 41.03 27.24 61.50
C ARG A 282 39.65 27.55 62.06
N ILE A 283 39.56 28.53 62.94
CA ILE A 283 38.29 29.00 63.51
C ILE A 283 37.46 29.78 62.47
N PRO A 284 36.13 29.87 62.65
CA PRO A 284 35.23 30.45 61.65
C PRO A 284 35.17 31.99 61.63
N PHE A 285 35.93 32.68 62.48
CA PHE A 285 35.92 34.14 62.61
C PHE A 285 37.31 34.71 62.33
N GLU A 286 37.36 35.89 61.70
CA GLU A 286 38.59 36.66 61.47
C GLU A 286 38.60 37.89 62.39
N ALA A 287 39.68 38.10 63.12
CA ALA A 287 39.88 39.27 63.96
C ALA A 287 41.37 39.60 64.09
N SER A 288 41.69 40.88 64.20
CA SER A 288 43.06 41.39 64.38
C SER A 288 43.55 41.33 65.83
N ASP A 289 42.64 41.24 66.79
CA ASP A 289 42.93 41.18 68.23
C ASP A 289 41.85 40.40 68.99
N PHE A 290 42.12 40.11 70.27
CA PHE A 290 41.22 39.31 71.11
C PHE A 290 39.85 39.98 71.37
N PRO A 291 39.76 41.29 71.66
CA PRO A 291 38.46 41.97 71.76
C PRO A 291 37.66 41.93 70.44
N GLY A 292 38.33 42.10 69.30
CA GLY A 292 37.73 41.96 67.98
C GLY A 292 37.17 40.56 67.73
N LEU A 293 37.86 39.52 68.20
CA LEU A 293 37.38 38.14 68.10
C LEU A 293 36.07 37.95 68.88
N LEU A 294 36.01 38.43 70.13
CA LEU A 294 34.79 38.33 70.94
C LEU A 294 33.61 39.07 70.28
N ARG A 295 33.86 40.23 69.66
CA ARG A 295 32.86 40.97 68.90
C ARG A 295 32.38 40.20 67.68
N ALA A 296 33.30 39.68 66.85
CA ALA A 296 32.97 38.89 65.67
C ALA A 296 32.15 37.64 66.03
N MET A 297 32.49 37.02 67.16
CA MET A 297 31.75 35.90 67.71
C MET A 297 30.34 36.27 68.18
N ALA A 298 30.12 37.47 68.71
CA ALA A 298 28.80 37.94 69.09
C ALA A 298 27.95 38.39 67.88
N GLU A 299 28.54 39.13 66.94
CA GLU A 299 27.81 39.94 65.95
C GLU A 299 27.98 39.44 64.51
N ASP A 300 29.20 39.04 64.10
CA ASP A 300 29.52 38.82 62.69
C ASP A 300 29.17 37.40 62.20
N PRO A 301 28.70 37.22 60.95
CA PRO A 301 28.47 35.89 60.40
C PRO A 301 29.80 35.11 60.26
N PRO A 302 29.83 33.80 60.56
CA PRO A 302 31.02 32.99 60.38
C PRO A 302 31.41 32.90 58.90
N VAL A 303 32.71 32.85 58.61
CA VAL A 303 33.23 32.63 57.25
C VAL A 303 32.68 31.30 56.72
N PRO A 304 31.96 31.28 55.59
CA PRO A 304 31.35 30.05 55.09
C PRO A 304 32.38 28.94 54.87
N LEU A 305 32.09 27.72 55.34
CA LEU A 305 33.04 26.59 55.31
C LEU A 305 33.57 26.30 53.90
N ARG A 306 32.71 26.42 52.87
CA ARG A 306 33.09 26.19 51.47
C ARG A 306 34.01 27.27 50.88
N THR A 307 34.10 28.43 51.51
CA THR A 307 35.08 29.47 51.14
C THR A 307 36.49 29.04 51.57
N ARG A 308 36.62 28.34 52.70
CA ARG A 308 37.91 27.81 53.20
C ARG A 308 38.26 26.44 52.61
N VAL A 309 37.26 25.59 52.44
CA VAL A 309 37.43 24.21 51.97
C VAL A 309 36.46 23.97 50.80
N PRO A 310 36.81 24.38 49.56
CA PRO A 310 35.91 24.26 48.40
C PRO A 310 35.48 22.83 48.06
N SER A 311 36.27 21.83 48.48
CA SER A 311 35.99 20.40 48.32
C SER A 311 34.83 19.92 49.19
N VAL A 312 34.45 20.66 50.24
CA VAL A 312 33.26 20.35 51.05
C VAL A 312 31.99 20.60 50.24
N ASP A 313 31.12 19.59 50.19
CA ASP A 313 29.85 19.73 49.51
C ASP A 313 28.87 20.64 50.26
N ARG A 314 27.80 21.04 49.57
CA ARG A 314 26.82 21.96 50.13
C ARG A 314 26.04 21.36 51.30
N ASP A 315 25.84 20.05 51.33
CA ASP A 315 25.04 19.37 52.36
C ASP A 315 25.76 19.48 53.72
N LEU A 316 27.05 19.14 53.77
CA LEU A 316 27.84 19.25 54.99
C LEU A 316 28.02 20.70 55.45
N ALA A 317 28.26 21.62 54.52
CA ALA A 317 28.37 23.05 54.85
C ALA A 317 27.07 23.61 55.46
N SER A 318 25.90 23.13 55.03
CA SER A 318 24.62 23.52 55.61
C SER A 318 24.44 23.01 57.04
N ILE A 319 24.91 21.80 57.36
CA ILE A 319 24.88 21.25 58.73
C ILE A 319 25.72 22.14 59.67
N VAL A 320 26.96 22.42 59.28
CA VAL A 320 27.89 23.23 60.10
C VAL A 320 27.38 24.66 60.28
N ALA A 321 26.88 25.29 59.20
CA ALA A 321 26.30 26.63 59.27
C ALA A 321 25.07 26.70 60.20
N LYS A 322 24.20 25.67 60.17
CA LYS A 322 23.03 25.61 61.05
C LYS A 322 23.44 25.52 62.53
N CYS A 323 24.47 24.76 62.87
CA CYS A 323 24.98 24.67 64.23
C CYS A 323 25.49 26.04 64.75
N MET A 324 26.18 26.79 63.89
CA MET A 324 26.80 28.07 64.25
C MET A 324 25.88 29.30 64.07
N ALA A 325 24.56 29.10 63.93
CA ALA A 325 23.62 30.20 63.83
C ALA A 325 23.65 31.06 65.11
N LYS A 326 23.61 32.40 65.00
CA LYS A 326 23.72 33.28 66.17
C LYS A 326 22.57 33.10 67.15
N ALA A 327 21.33 33.03 66.65
CA ALA A 327 20.15 32.75 67.47
C ALA A 327 20.08 31.26 67.86
N PRO A 328 19.97 30.90 69.16
CA PRO A 328 19.86 29.50 69.59
C PRO A 328 18.70 28.74 68.93
N GLY A 329 17.55 29.38 68.73
CA GLY A 329 16.38 28.78 68.08
C GLY A 329 16.55 28.46 66.58
N ALA A 330 17.58 28.99 65.93
CA ALA A 330 17.92 28.67 64.53
C ALA A 330 18.85 27.45 64.39
N ARG A 331 19.39 26.95 65.52
CA ARG A 331 20.29 25.79 65.57
C ARG A 331 19.49 24.48 65.56
N PHE A 332 20.19 23.35 65.64
CA PHE A 332 19.53 22.08 65.97
C PHE A 332 18.99 22.16 67.41
N ALA A 333 17.77 21.65 67.63
CA ALA A 333 17.10 21.74 68.93
C ALA A 333 17.83 20.92 70.01
N SER A 334 18.51 19.84 69.60
CA SER A 334 19.33 19.00 70.46
C SER A 334 20.60 18.52 69.76
N ALA A 335 21.59 18.07 70.54
CA ALA A 335 22.79 17.42 70.01
C ALA A 335 22.47 16.08 69.29
N ARG A 336 21.36 15.41 69.66
CA ARG A 336 20.87 14.23 68.93
C ARG A 336 20.43 14.56 67.51
N ASP A 337 19.71 15.67 67.31
CA ASP A 337 19.27 16.08 65.97
C ASP A 337 20.47 16.33 65.04
N LEU A 338 21.56 16.88 65.59
CA LEU A 338 22.83 17.02 64.87
C LEU A 338 23.43 15.65 64.52
N ALA A 339 23.47 14.71 65.47
CA ALA A 339 24.00 13.37 65.24
C ALA A 339 23.21 12.62 64.14
N GLU A 340 21.88 12.67 64.18
CA GLU A 340 21.02 12.03 63.18
C GLU A 340 21.23 12.65 61.78
N GLU A 341 21.44 13.96 61.70
CA GLU A 341 21.69 14.64 60.43
C GLU A 341 23.06 14.31 59.85
N LEU A 342 24.10 14.21 60.69
CA LEU A 342 25.44 13.73 60.30
C LEU A 342 25.38 12.27 59.82
N ASP A 343 24.58 11.43 60.45
CA ASP A 343 24.40 10.02 60.07
C ASP A 343 23.70 9.89 58.69
N ARG A 344 22.65 10.68 58.43
CA ARG A 344 22.02 10.79 57.09
C ARG A 344 23.03 11.22 56.03
N TYR A 345 23.86 12.21 56.35
CA TYR A 345 24.92 12.67 55.44
C TYR A 345 25.91 11.53 55.13
N LEU A 346 26.42 10.84 56.15
CA LEU A 346 27.37 9.73 56.02
C LEU A 346 26.83 8.52 55.24
N ARG A 347 25.51 8.31 55.23
CA ARG A 347 24.82 7.27 54.44
C ARG A 347 24.43 7.72 53.03
N GLY A 348 24.65 8.99 52.68
CA GLY A 348 24.20 9.54 51.40
C GLY A 348 22.68 9.65 51.29
N GLU A 349 21.97 9.78 52.42
CA GLU A 349 20.52 9.95 52.48
C GLU A 349 20.12 11.43 52.38
N PRO A 350 18.91 11.75 51.92
CA PRO A 350 18.43 13.13 51.92
C PRO A 350 18.44 13.74 53.34
N LEU A 351 19.09 14.89 53.47
CA LEU A 351 19.15 15.66 54.71
C LEU A 351 17.76 16.14 55.16
N ALA A 352 17.45 16.05 56.46
CA ALA A 352 16.19 16.56 56.99
C ALA A 352 16.14 18.10 56.96
N LEU A 353 17.29 18.78 57.11
CA LEU A 353 17.39 20.23 57.14
C LEU A 353 17.01 20.91 55.81
N ARG A 354 17.06 20.18 54.67
CA ARG A 354 16.70 20.71 53.34
C ARG A 354 15.23 20.55 52.98
N GLY A 355 14.42 19.97 53.87
CA GLY A 355 12.99 19.78 53.66
C GLY A 355 12.65 18.79 52.54
N ALA A 356 11.35 18.54 52.36
CA ALA A 356 10.80 17.54 51.45
C ALA A 356 10.84 17.94 49.96
N ALA A 357 11.84 18.69 49.50
CA ALA A 357 11.95 19.10 48.09
C ALA A 357 11.99 17.85 47.18
N PRO A 358 10.94 17.57 46.37
CA PRO A 358 10.83 16.32 45.62
C PRO A 358 11.99 16.11 44.64
N GLY A 359 12.47 17.21 44.03
CA GLY A 359 13.60 17.20 43.10
C GLY A 359 14.94 16.80 43.73
N TYR A 360 15.22 17.23 44.97
CA TYR A 360 16.44 16.84 45.68
C TYR A 360 16.43 15.35 46.05
N ARG A 361 15.28 14.84 46.51
CA ARG A 361 15.09 13.41 46.80
C ARG A 361 15.21 12.54 45.54
N LEU A 362 14.58 12.95 44.44
CA LEU A 362 14.65 12.24 43.16
C LEU A 362 16.07 12.22 42.60
N ALA A 363 16.79 13.34 42.64
CA ALA A 363 18.17 13.41 42.18
C ALA A 363 19.10 12.49 42.99
N LYS A 364 18.94 12.42 44.32
CA LYS A 364 19.75 11.55 45.19
C LYS A 364 19.41 10.07 44.98
N TRP A 365 18.13 9.75 44.78
CA TRP A 365 17.65 8.39 44.43
C TRP A 365 18.16 7.92 43.07
N LEU A 366 18.08 8.78 42.04
CA LEU A 366 18.60 8.49 40.70
C LEU A 366 20.10 8.23 40.72
N ARG A 367 20.90 9.03 41.43
CA ARG A 367 22.36 8.81 41.57
C ARG A 367 22.70 7.50 42.29
N ARG A 368 21.84 7.06 43.22
CA ARG A 368 22.03 5.80 43.95
C ARG A 368 21.75 4.56 43.08
N ASN A 369 20.85 4.66 42.10
CA ASN A 369 20.39 3.54 41.28
C ASN A 369 20.95 3.57 39.85
N ARG A 370 22.27 3.43 39.69
CA ARG A 370 22.95 3.46 38.36
C ARG A 370 22.44 2.40 37.37
N LYS A 371 21.95 1.25 37.84
CA LYS A 371 21.33 0.19 37.00
C LYS A 371 20.00 0.64 36.38
N LEU A 372 19.19 1.39 37.13
CA LEU A 372 17.89 1.87 36.67
C LEU A 372 18.03 2.97 35.60
N GLN A 373 19.11 3.75 35.66
CA GLN A 373 19.47 4.72 34.62
C GLN A 373 19.72 4.04 33.27
N TRP A 374 20.50 2.95 33.27
CA TRP A 374 20.76 2.17 32.05
C TRP A 374 19.51 1.48 31.50
N MET A 375 18.66 0.94 32.38
CA MET A 375 17.37 0.37 31.96
C MET A 375 16.45 1.46 31.36
N GLY A 376 16.39 2.64 31.95
CA GLY A 376 15.60 3.76 31.42
C GLY A 376 16.10 4.25 30.06
N ALA A 377 17.42 4.39 29.89
CA ALA A 377 18.02 4.78 28.62
C ALA A 377 17.81 3.73 27.52
N ALA A 378 17.94 2.43 27.85
CA ALA A 378 17.68 1.35 26.91
C ALA A 378 16.21 1.30 26.48
N SER A 379 15.27 1.45 27.43
CA SER A 379 13.83 1.51 27.12
C SER A 379 13.49 2.72 26.26
N LEU A 380 14.06 3.90 26.53
CA LEU A 380 13.83 5.10 25.71
C LEU A 380 14.41 4.94 24.30
N ALA A 381 15.60 4.37 24.16
CA ALA A 381 16.20 4.07 22.86
C ALA A 381 15.35 3.08 22.05
N LEU A 382 14.84 2.02 22.69
CA LEU A 382 13.93 1.06 22.08
C LEU A 382 12.62 1.72 21.63
N LEU A 383 12.06 2.61 22.46
CA LEU A 383 10.81 3.31 22.18
C LEU A 383 10.97 4.32 21.03
N LEU A 384 12.09 5.04 20.97
CA LEU A 384 12.44 5.94 19.86
C LEU A 384 12.70 5.16 18.56
N ALA A 385 13.37 4.00 18.62
CA ALA A 385 13.56 3.15 17.46
C ALA A 385 12.24 2.59 16.93
N ALA A 386 11.35 2.12 17.82
CA ALA A 386 10.01 1.66 17.47
C ALA A 386 9.18 2.80 16.85
N LEU A 387 9.24 4.01 17.42
CA LEU A 387 8.58 5.19 16.89
C LEU A 387 9.12 5.57 15.50
N GLY A 388 10.44 5.51 15.29
CA GLY A 388 11.06 5.76 13.99
C GLY A 388 10.62 4.75 12.91
N LEU A 389 10.59 3.47 13.26
CA LEU A 389 10.08 2.40 12.37
C LEU A 389 8.59 2.60 12.05
N PHE A 390 7.79 2.99 13.05
CA PHE A 390 6.37 3.26 12.88
C PHE A 390 6.11 4.46 11.96
N LEU A 391 6.79 5.58 12.18
CA LEU A 391 6.68 6.77 11.32
C LEU A 391 7.11 6.49 9.89
N ARG A 392 8.22 5.74 9.70
CA ARG A 392 8.65 5.27 8.37
C ARG A 392 7.59 4.39 7.70
N ARG A 393 6.88 3.56 8.47
CA ARG A 393 5.80 2.73 7.91
C ARG A 393 4.59 3.56 7.50
N LEU A 394 4.23 4.59 8.26
CA LEU A 394 3.15 5.50 7.91
C LEU A 394 3.44 6.27 6.61
N THR A 395 4.65 6.82 6.47
CA THR A 395 5.03 7.54 5.24
C THR A 395 5.13 6.62 4.03
N PHE A 396 5.58 5.38 4.22
CA PHE A 396 5.59 4.39 3.15
C PHE A 396 4.17 4.06 2.67
N VAL A 397 3.22 3.87 3.59
CA VAL A 397 1.81 3.59 3.24
C VAL A 397 1.17 4.78 2.53
N SER A 398 1.44 6.02 2.96
CA SER A 398 0.90 7.21 2.29
C SER A 398 1.46 7.37 0.87
N GLN A 399 2.77 7.21 0.69
CA GLN A 399 3.39 7.25 -0.64
C GLN A 399 2.83 6.14 -1.54
N GLN A 400 2.66 4.93 -1.01
CA GLN A 400 2.10 3.82 -1.77
C GLN A 400 0.65 4.09 -2.22
N ALA A 401 -0.16 4.77 -1.41
CA ALA A 401 -1.53 5.16 -1.77
C ALA A 401 -1.58 6.25 -2.85
N GLU A 402 -0.66 7.22 -2.83
CA GLU A 402 -0.55 8.24 -3.87
C GLU A 402 -0.21 7.61 -5.24
N TRP A 403 0.75 6.67 -5.24
CA TRP A 403 1.11 5.93 -6.45
C TRP A 403 -0.03 5.04 -6.94
N ASP A 404 -0.73 4.35 -6.04
CA ASP A 404 -1.91 3.56 -6.41
C ASP A 404 -2.97 4.43 -7.09
N HIS A 405 -3.29 5.59 -6.51
CA HIS A 405 -4.25 6.52 -7.12
C HIS A 405 -3.78 7.00 -8.50
N HIS A 406 -2.49 7.35 -8.63
CA HIS A 406 -1.90 7.77 -9.90
C HIS A 406 -2.02 6.69 -10.97
N PHE A 407 -1.65 5.45 -10.66
CA PHE A 407 -1.70 4.35 -11.63
C PHE A 407 -3.13 3.89 -11.93
N GLN A 408 -4.02 3.83 -10.93
CA GLN A 408 -5.43 3.50 -11.15
C GLN A 408 -6.12 4.54 -12.03
N LYS A 409 -5.70 5.80 -12.00
CA LYS A 409 -6.18 6.82 -12.95
C LYS A 409 -5.78 6.48 -14.39
N ILE A 410 -4.50 6.12 -14.62
CA ILE A 410 -4.01 5.72 -15.96
C ILE A 410 -4.78 4.49 -16.47
N VAL A 411 -4.93 3.47 -15.62
CA VAL A 411 -5.67 2.24 -15.96
C VAL A 411 -7.15 2.53 -16.19
N GLY A 412 -7.76 3.40 -15.41
CA GLY A 412 -9.16 3.82 -15.59
C GLY A 412 -9.38 4.55 -16.92
N ASP A 413 -8.47 5.45 -17.30
CA ASP A 413 -8.51 6.16 -18.58
C ASP A 413 -8.32 5.20 -19.77
N LEU A 414 -7.42 4.22 -19.63
CA LEU A 414 -7.23 3.14 -20.61
C LEU A 414 -8.49 2.29 -20.74
N GLY A 415 -9.05 1.83 -19.61
CA GLY A 415 -10.28 1.03 -19.59
C GLY A 415 -11.45 1.75 -20.25
N ALA A 416 -11.70 3.02 -19.90
CA ALA A 416 -12.76 3.83 -20.50
C ALA A 416 -12.57 4.03 -22.01
N ARG A 417 -11.31 4.08 -22.48
CA ARG A 417 -10.98 4.19 -23.90
C ARG A 417 -11.22 2.88 -24.63
N LEU A 418 -10.73 1.77 -24.10
CA LEU A 418 -10.99 0.43 -24.63
C LEU A 418 -12.51 0.19 -24.72
N ASP A 419 -13.28 0.59 -23.72
CA ASP A 419 -14.74 0.49 -23.73
C ASP A 419 -15.39 1.29 -24.88
N ARG A 420 -14.86 2.49 -25.19
CA ARG A 420 -15.31 3.28 -26.35
C ARG A 420 -14.95 2.60 -27.67
N ILE A 421 -13.76 1.99 -27.77
CA ILE A 421 -13.31 1.26 -28.96
C ILE A 421 -14.22 0.06 -29.21
N HIS A 422 -14.50 -0.74 -28.19
CA HIS A 422 -15.39 -1.92 -28.29
C HIS A 422 -16.82 -1.57 -28.71
N ARG A 423 -17.31 -0.37 -28.40
CA ARG A 423 -18.66 0.09 -28.76
C ARG A 423 -18.74 0.70 -30.17
N ARG A 424 -17.61 0.98 -30.82
CA ARG A 424 -17.57 1.53 -32.17
C ARG A 424 -17.67 0.42 -33.23
N PRO A 425 -18.21 0.70 -34.42
CA PRO A 425 -18.12 -0.20 -35.56
C PRO A 425 -16.66 -0.58 -35.85
N ALA A 426 -16.43 -1.69 -36.54
CA ALA A 426 -15.08 -2.16 -36.89
C ALA A 426 -14.27 -1.03 -37.56
N HIS A 427 -13.21 -0.60 -36.90
CA HIS A 427 -12.29 0.46 -37.34
C HIS A 427 -10.84 -0.01 -37.13
N ASP A 428 -9.89 0.74 -37.70
CA ASP A 428 -8.47 0.47 -37.48
C ASP A 428 -8.07 0.89 -36.06
N ILE A 429 -7.68 -0.10 -35.26
CA ILE A 429 -7.31 0.08 -33.84
C ILE A 429 -5.80 0.23 -33.64
N ARG A 430 -4.98 0.28 -34.70
CA ARG A 430 -3.51 0.37 -34.54
C ARG A 430 -3.09 1.62 -33.77
N GLY A 431 -3.69 2.78 -34.09
CA GLY A 431 -3.45 4.01 -33.34
C GLY A 431 -3.90 3.90 -31.87
N ASP A 432 -5.03 3.23 -31.62
CA ASP A 432 -5.51 2.99 -30.26
C ASP A 432 -4.57 2.06 -29.46
N LEU A 433 -3.98 1.05 -30.11
CA LEU A 433 -3.00 0.13 -29.51
C LEU A 433 -1.63 0.80 -29.26
N ASP A 434 -1.21 1.70 -30.16
CA ASP A 434 0.01 2.51 -29.97
C ASP A 434 -0.14 3.44 -28.75
N GLU A 435 -1.32 4.05 -28.59
CA GLU A 435 -1.63 4.85 -27.42
C GLU A 435 -1.75 4.01 -26.14
N ALA A 436 -2.33 2.80 -26.20
CA ALA A 436 -2.36 1.87 -25.07
C ALA A 436 -0.93 1.44 -24.64
N SER A 437 -0.05 1.20 -25.61
CA SER A 437 1.37 0.92 -25.36
C SER A 437 2.07 2.12 -24.73
N THR A 438 1.68 3.33 -25.10
CA THR A 438 2.18 4.57 -24.48
C THR A 438 1.76 4.65 -23.00
N SER A 439 0.51 4.29 -22.67
CA SER A 439 0.05 4.23 -21.27
C SER A 439 0.81 3.19 -20.45
N LEU A 440 1.12 2.02 -21.01
CA LEU A 440 1.98 1.01 -20.36
C LEU A 440 3.38 1.58 -20.10
N GLY A 441 4.00 2.21 -21.11
CA GLY A 441 5.31 2.85 -20.95
C GLY A 441 5.33 3.97 -19.90
N GLN A 442 4.24 4.71 -19.73
CA GLN A 442 4.10 5.70 -18.66
C GLN A 442 4.11 5.05 -17.26
N ILE A 443 3.40 3.93 -17.09
CA ILE A 443 3.40 3.20 -15.81
C ILE A 443 4.80 2.66 -15.50
N GLU A 444 5.48 2.08 -16.49
CA GLU A 444 6.85 1.55 -16.33
C GLU A 444 7.86 2.67 -16.00
N ALA A 445 7.78 3.81 -16.68
CA ALA A 445 8.64 4.96 -16.39
C ALA A 445 8.41 5.53 -14.99
N SER A 446 7.15 5.68 -14.58
CA SER A 446 6.78 6.15 -13.24
C SER A 446 7.17 5.16 -12.14
N MET A 447 7.16 3.86 -12.42
CA MET A 447 7.65 2.83 -11.49
C MET A 447 9.14 3.03 -11.17
N GLY A 448 9.96 3.35 -12.18
CA GLY A 448 11.38 3.63 -11.99
C GLY A 448 11.65 4.86 -11.10
N GLY A 449 10.81 5.89 -11.20
CA GLY A 449 10.92 7.11 -10.39
C GLY A 449 10.37 6.99 -8.96
N GLY A 450 9.39 6.11 -8.72
CA GLY A 450 8.68 6.00 -7.45
C GLY A 450 9.27 5.01 -6.43
N GLY A 451 10.34 4.28 -6.79
CA GLY A 451 11.05 3.37 -5.90
C GLY A 451 10.19 2.22 -5.35
N GLU A 452 10.49 1.79 -4.12
CA GLU A 452 9.88 0.60 -3.50
C GLU A 452 8.37 0.76 -3.22
N ALA A 453 7.91 1.99 -2.95
CA ALA A 453 6.50 2.29 -2.71
C ALA A 453 5.63 2.17 -3.97
N ALA A 454 6.19 2.47 -5.15
CA ALA A 454 5.49 2.39 -6.44
C ALA A 454 5.47 0.98 -7.05
N ALA A 455 6.43 0.12 -6.71
CA ALA A 455 6.61 -1.18 -7.36
C ALA A 455 5.38 -2.09 -7.30
N GLY A 456 4.74 -2.22 -6.14
CA GLY A 456 3.52 -3.02 -5.96
C GLY A 456 2.33 -2.49 -6.77
N PRO A 457 1.92 -1.22 -6.57
CA PRO A 457 0.86 -0.59 -7.35
C PRO A 457 1.11 -0.57 -8.86
N ALA A 458 2.35 -0.33 -9.31
CA ALA A 458 2.70 -0.36 -10.72
C ALA A 458 2.54 -1.76 -11.33
N CYS A 459 3.00 -2.81 -10.63
CA CYS A 459 2.81 -4.19 -11.08
C CYS A 459 1.32 -4.56 -11.16
N LEU A 460 0.50 -4.08 -10.22
CA LEU A 460 -0.96 -4.25 -10.29
C LEU A 460 -1.52 -3.56 -11.54
N ALA A 461 -1.17 -2.30 -11.76
CA ALA A 461 -1.67 -1.49 -12.86
C ALA A 461 -1.25 -2.01 -14.24
N LEU A 462 0.02 -2.41 -14.40
CA LEU A 462 0.49 -3.07 -15.62
C LEU A 462 -0.25 -4.40 -15.82
N GLY A 463 -0.38 -5.22 -14.78
CA GLY A 463 -1.12 -6.48 -14.86
C GLY A 463 -2.59 -6.30 -15.27
N GLN A 464 -3.26 -5.26 -14.75
CA GLN A 464 -4.60 -4.86 -15.17
C GLN A 464 -4.64 -4.41 -16.64
N ALA A 465 -3.72 -3.54 -17.04
CA ALA A 465 -3.66 -3.02 -18.41
C ALA A 465 -3.40 -4.12 -19.44
N HIS A 466 -2.44 -5.01 -19.17
CA HIS A 466 -2.18 -6.20 -19.99
C HIS A 466 -3.44 -7.08 -20.11
N PHE A 467 -4.11 -7.35 -18.98
CA PHE A 467 -5.35 -8.13 -19.00
C PHE A 467 -6.47 -7.47 -19.81
N MET A 468 -6.61 -6.14 -19.74
CA MET A 468 -7.65 -5.40 -20.48
C MET A 468 -7.38 -5.38 -22.00
N ILE A 469 -6.11 -5.40 -22.40
CA ILE A 469 -5.70 -5.46 -23.82
C ILE A 469 -5.88 -6.89 -24.36
N ASP A 470 -5.37 -7.87 -23.63
CA ASP A 470 -5.48 -9.29 -23.95
C ASP A 470 -5.63 -10.13 -22.66
N PRO A 471 -6.83 -10.68 -22.39
CA PRO A 471 -7.08 -11.51 -21.21
C PRO A 471 -6.22 -12.78 -21.15
N GLU A 472 -5.68 -13.25 -22.29
CA GLU A 472 -4.82 -14.43 -22.37
C GLU A 472 -3.32 -14.09 -22.25
N ASP A 473 -2.96 -12.80 -22.11
CA ASP A 473 -1.57 -12.40 -22.01
C ASP A 473 -0.89 -13.03 -20.77
N PRO A 474 0.16 -13.87 -20.95
CA PRO A 474 0.86 -14.47 -19.83
C PRO A 474 1.48 -13.44 -18.87
N GLN A 475 1.80 -12.23 -19.35
CA GLN A 475 2.36 -11.16 -18.52
C GLN A 475 1.36 -10.63 -17.50
N ALA A 476 0.06 -10.64 -17.80
CA ALA A 476 -0.98 -10.13 -16.89
C ALA A 476 -0.94 -10.86 -15.53
N ALA A 477 -1.05 -12.19 -15.53
CA ALA A 477 -1.01 -12.98 -14.30
C ALA A 477 0.36 -12.91 -13.60
N ALA A 478 1.46 -12.85 -14.37
CA ALA A 478 2.82 -12.76 -13.82
C ALA A 478 3.04 -11.43 -13.07
N LEU A 479 2.61 -10.31 -13.63
CA LEU A 479 2.71 -8.98 -13.01
C LEU A 479 1.80 -8.86 -11.79
N LEU A 480 0.58 -9.38 -11.87
CA LEU A 480 -0.35 -9.42 -10.73
C LEU A 480 0.18 -10.31 -9.59
N GLN A 481 0.81 -11.44 -9.92
CA GLN A 481 1.50 -12.28 -8.94
C GLN A 481 2.70 -11.55 -8.33
N LYS A 482 3.49 -10.85 -9.14
CA LYS A 482 4.61 -10.04 -8.66
C LYS A 482 4.14 -8.94 -7.70
N ALA A 483 3.03 -8.27 -7.98
CA ALA A 483 2.43 -7.30 -7.06
C ALA A 483 2.06 -7.95 -5.70
N TRP A 484 1.50 -9.17 -5.75
CA TRP A 484 1.14 -9.94 -4.56
C TRP A 484 2.36 -10.34 -3.72
N ASP A 485 3.43 -10.77 -4.39
CA ASP A 485 4.68 -11.20 -3.76
C ASP A 485 5.47 -10.04 -3.16
N LEU A 486 5.37 -8.85 -3.75
CA LEU A 486 5.88 -7.58 -3.19
C LEU A 486 5.08 -7.10 -1.95
N GLY A 487 4.06 -7.85 -1.51
CA GLY A 487 3.26 -7.55 -0.33
C GLY A 487 2.09 -6.60 -0.58
N TYR A 488 1.80 -6.24 -1.84
CA TYR A 488 0.65 -5.41 -2.21
C TYR A 488 -0.65 -6.21 -2.25
N ARG A 489 -1.10 -6.67 -1.08
CA ARG A 489 -2.22 -7.61 -0.91
C ARG A 489 -3.58 -6.91 -0.76
N THR A 490 -3.89 -5.99 -1.65
CA THR A 490 -5.19 -5.31 -1.68
C THR A 490 -6.30 -6.24 -2.18
N GLU A 491 -7.55 -5.88 -1.92
CA GLU A 491 -8.71 -6.63 -2.46
C GLU A 491 -8.75 -6.58 -4.00
N SER A 492 -8.38 -5.43 -4.58
CA SER A 492 -8.23 -5.28 -6.04
C SER A 492 -7.16 -6.23 -6.60
N ALA A 493 -5.96 -6.28 -6.00
CA ALA A 493 -4.90 -7.19 -6.44
C ALA A 493 -5.32 -8.66 -6.36
N ARG A 494 -6.04 -9.04 -5.29
CA ARG A 494 -6.63 -10.38 -5.15
C ARG A 494 -7.61 -10.68 -6.28
N ALA A 495 -8.54 -9.77 -6.53
CA ALA A 495 -9.58 -9.93 -7.54
C ALA A 495 -8.98 -10.10 -8.94
N TRP A 496 -8.11 -9.17 -9.34
CA TRP A 496 -7.47 -9.20 -10.67
C TRP A 496 -6.59 -10.42 -10.86
N LEU A 497 -5.79 -10.83 -9.87
CA LEU A 497 -4.99 -12.04 -9.96
C LEU A 497 -5.86 -13.31 -10.09
N THR A 498 -7.00 -13.34 -9.38
CA THR A 498 -7.97 -14.44 -9.47
C THR A 498 -8.57 -14.49 -10.89
N VAL A 499 -9.01 -13.36 -11.43
CA VAL A 499 -9.60 -13.27 -12.77
C VAL A 499 -8.58 -13.61 -13.87
N ALA A 500 -7.34 -13.11 -13.77
CA ALA A 500 -6.27 -13.42 -14.72
C ALA A 500 -5.95 -14.92 -14.76
N ARG A 501 -5.84 -15.57 -13.59
CA ARG A 501 -5.67 -17.02 -13.50
C ARG A 501 -6.84 -17.80 -14.11
N LEU A 502 -8.06 -17.33 -13.92
CA LEU A 502 -9.24 -17.94 -14.53
C LEU A 502 -9.26 -17.79 -16.04
N ALA A 503 -8.85 -16.64 -16.57
CA ALA A 503 -8.73 -16.45 -18.02
C ALA A 503 -7.68 -17.38 -18.62
N HIS A 504 -6.50 -17.51 -18.00
CA HIS A 504 -5.47 -18.46 -18.43
C HIS A 504 -5.91 -19.92 -18.30
N TYR A 505 -6.62 -20.27 -17.23
CA TYR A 505 -7.23 -21.59 -17.09
C TYR A 505 -8.19 -21.88 -18.26
N ARG A 506 -9.07 -20.93 -18.60
CA ARG A 506 -10.00 -21.07 -19.72
C ARG A 506 -9.27 -21.20 -21.06
N GLY A 507 -8.28 -20.35 -21.34
CA GLY A 507 -7.49 -20.42 -22.58
C GLY A 507 -6.72 -21.73 -22.72
N ALA A 508 -6.09 -22.21 -21.64
CA ALA A 508 -5.38 -23.48 -21.60
C ALA A 508 -6.33 -24.68 -21.80
N MET A 509 -7.50 -24.65 -21.15
CA MET A 509 -8.54 -25.66 -21.35
C MET A 509 -9.12 -25.62 -22.78
N TRP A 510 -9.30 -24.42 -23.36
CA TRP A 510 -9.83 -24.24 -24.71
C TRP A 510 -8.86 -24.74 -25.79
N SER A 511 -7.56 -24.48 -25.63
CA SER A 511 -6.54 -24.99 -26.55
C SER A 511 -6.40 -26.52 -26.46
N PHE A 512 -6.74 -27.12 -25.32
CA PHE A 512 -6.70 -28.56 -25.09
C PHE A 512 -8.02 -29.29 -25.37
N MET A 513 -9.05 -28.54 -25.76
CA MET A 513 -10.44 -28.97 -25.86
C MET A 513 -10.70 -30.26 -26.68
N PRO A 514 -10.04 -30.50 -27.83
CA PRO A 514 -10.25 -31.71 -28.64
C PRO A 514 -9.86 -33.02 -27.93
N GLY A 515 -8.97 -32.98 -26.93
CA GLY A 515 -8.43 -34.16 -26.24
C GLY A 515 -8.96 -34.39 -24.82
N ILE A 516 -9.82 -33.50 -24.30
CA ILE A 516 -10.28 -33.53 -22.89
C ILE A 516 -11.06 -34.79 -22.53
N GLN A 517 -11.76 -35.40 -23.49
CA GLN A 517 -12.59 -36.60 -23.26
C GLN A 517 -11.77 -37.91 -23.25
N ASP A 518 -10.51 -37.88 -23.66
CA ASP A 518 -9.64 -39.05 -23.65
C ASP A 518 -9.13 -39.31 -22.20
N PRO A 519 -9.40 -40.50 -21.62
CA PRO A 519 -8.89 -40.87 -20.30
C PRO A 519 -7.36 -40.76 -20.16
N ALA A 520 -6.60 -40.95 -21.25
CA ALA A 520 -5.14 -40.80 -21.27
C ALA A 520 -4.69 -39.36 -20.94
N ASN A 521 -5.55 -38.37 -21.21
CA ASN A 521 -5.28 -36.95 -21.03
C ASN A 521 -5.68 -36.41 -19.65
N ALA A 522 -6.23 -37.26 -18.77
CA ALA A 522 -6.65 -36.88 -17.42
C ALA A 522 -5.49 -36.31 -16.57
N GLY A 523 -4.24 -36.74 -16.83
CA GLY A 523 -3.06 -36.18 -16.19
C GLY A 523 -2.83 -34.70 -16.52
N ARG A 524 -3.00 -34.33 -17.79
CA ARG A 524 -2.80 -32.96 -18.29
C ARG A 524 -3.87 -32.00 -17.77
N VAL A 525 -5.13 -32.45 -17.71
CA VAL A 525 -6.23 -31.67 -17.11
C VAL A 525 -5.97 -31.39 -15.62
N ARG A 526 -5.47 -32.40 -14.87
CA ARG A 526 -5.08 -32.19 -13.46
C ARG A 526 -3.94 -31.19 -13.32
N GLU A 527 -2.98 -31.19 -14.24
CA GLU A 527 -1.86 -30.24 -14.24
C GLU A 527 -2.34 -28.81 -14.48
N ILE A 528 -3.19 -28.58 -15.48
CA ILE A 528 -3.77 -27.26 -15.79
C ILE A 528 -4.59 -26.72 -14.59
N ARG A 529 -5.39 -27.59 -13.95
CA ARG A 529 -6.13 -27.23 -12.73
C ARG A 529 -5.21 -26.83 -11.59
N ARG A 530 -4.15 -27.61 -11.35
CA ARG A 530 -3.16 -27.34 -10.30
C ARG A 530 -2.41 -26.03 -10.53
N GLN A 531 -2.14 -25.68 -11.78
CA GLN A 531 -1.38 -24.49 -12.14
C GLN A 531 -2.19 -23.19 -12.02
N TYR A 532 -3.48 -23.22 -12.39
CA TYR A 532 -4.28 -22.00 -12.51
C TYR A 532 -5.51 -21.97 -11.58
N LEU A 533 -6.28 -23.05 -11.54
CA LEU A 533 -7.57 -23.10 -10.84
C LEU A 533 -7.42 -23.25 -9.32
N ASP A 534 -6.56 -24.15 -8.86
CA ASP A 534 -6.34 -24.39 -7.42
C ASP A 534 -5.80 -23.15 -6.70
N PRO A 535 -4.80 -22.42 -7.24
CA PRO A 535 -4.36 -21.16 -6.65
C PRO A 535 -5.47 -20.10 -6.63
N ALA A 536 -6.28 -19.98 -7.69
CA ALA A 536 -7.41 -19.05 -7.73
C ALA A 536 -8.44 -19.37 -6.63
N ARG A 537 -8.79 -20.65 -6.45
CA ARG A 537 -9.69 -21.12 -5.38
C ARG A 537 -9.10 -20.88 -3.98
N ALA A 538 -7.78 -21.04 -3.81
CA ALA A 538 -7.12 -20.79 -2.53
C ALA A 538 -7.17 -19.31 -2.11
N MET A 539 -7.10 -18.37 -3.06
CA MET A 539 -7.18 -16.93 -2.80
C MET A 539 -8.54 -16.47 -2.26
N LEU A 540 -9.59 -17.27 -2.45
CA LEU A 540 -10.96 -16.95 -2.05
C LEU A 540 -11.37 -17.57 -0.70
N LYS A 541 -10.45 -18.22 0.03
CA LYS A 541 -10.72 -18.79 1.36
C LYS A 541 -10.66 -17.69 2.45
N GLY A 542 -11.80 -17.32 3.05
CA GLY A 542 -11.90 -16.33 4.14
C GLY A 542 -13.19 -15.48 4.09
N ARG A 543 -13.46 -14.61 5.09
CA ARG A 543 -14.70 -13.79 5.18
C ARG A 543 -15.05 -13.10 3.86
N SER A 544 -16.29 -13.30 3.41
CA SER A 544 -16.76 -13.05 2.05
C SER A 544 -17.33 -11.63 1.85
N SER A 545 -16.62 -10.79 1.09
CA SER A 545 -17.22 -9.61 0.45
C SER A 545 -18.12 -10.04 -0.72
N ALA A 546 -19.01 -9.16 -1.20
CA ALA A 546 -19.87 -9.45 -2.35
C ALA A 546 -19.06 -9.87 -3.59
N ASP A 547 -17.92 -9.21 -3.82
CA ASP A 547 -17.01 -9.50 -4.93
C ASP A 547 -16.32 -10.86 -4.78
N GLN A 548 -15.98 -11.28 -3.55
CA GLN A 548 -15.42 -12.62 -3.32
C GLN A 548 -16.45 -13.72 -3.60
N VAL A 549 -17.73 -13.49 -3.28
CA VAL A 549 -18.82 -14.43 -3.61
C VAL A 549 -18.97 -14.54 -5.13
N LYS A 550 -18.96 -13.41 -5.85
CA LYS A 550 -18.98 -13.37 -7.33
C LYS A 550 -17.76 -14.09 -7.96
N LEU A 551 -16.56 -13.87 -7.41
CA LEU A 551 -15.34 -14.54 -7.88
C LEU A 551 -15.36 -16.04 -7.60
N ALA A 552 -15.87 -16.49 -6.45
CA ALA A 552 -15.99 -17.91 -6.12
C ALA A 552 -16.94 -18.61 -7.09
N PHE A 553 -18.06 -17.96 -7.42
CA PHE A 553 -18.97 -18.43 -8.47
C PHE A 553 -18.27 -18.56 -9.83
N LEU A 554 -17.47 -17.57 -10.24
CA LEU A 554 -16.71 -17.64 -11.50
C LEU A 554 -15.68 -18.77 -11.50
N VAL A 555 -15.00 -19.01 -10.38
CA VAL A 555 -14.06 -20.14 -10.21
C VAL A 555 -14.79 -21.47 -10.37
N ASP A 556 -15.92 -21.64 -9.68
CA ASP A 556 -16.68 -22.89 -9.72
C ASP A 556 -17.33 -23.13 -11.10
N LEU A 557 -17.78 -22.06 -11.75
CA LEU A 557 -18.29 -22.11 -13.12
C LEU A 557 -17.19 -22.53 -14.10
N ALA A 558 -15.98 -21.97 -13.96
CA ALA A 558 -14.83 -22.34 -14.79
C ALA A 558 -14.40 -23.81 -14.55
N ASP A 559 -14.37 -24.27 -13.30
CA ASP A 559 -14.11 -25.70 -12.96
C ASP A 559 -15.06 -26.65 -13.71
N ALA A 560 -16.32 -26.22 -13.87
CA ALA A 560 -17.36 -26.95 -14.56
C ALA A 560 -17.38 -26.76 -16.10
N GLN A 561 -16.44 -26.02 -16.72
CA GLN A 561 -16.37 -25.78 -18.19
C GLN A 561 -15.83 -26.93 -19.06
N THR A 562 -15.94 -28.18 -18.61
CA THR A 562 -15.60 -29.33 -19.45
C THR A 562 -16.77 -29.77 -20.34
N LEU A 563 -16.48 -30.08 -21.61
CA LEU A 563 -17.43 -30.53 -22.66
C LEU A 563 -17.98 -31.95 -22.42
N ASP A 564 -18.48 -32.21 -21.21
CA ASP A 564 -19.28 -33.40 -20.91
C ASP A 564 -20.68 -32.96 -20.51
N VAL A 565 -21.68 -33.67 -20.99
CA VAL A 565 -23.11 -33.48 -20.69
C VAL A 565 -23.35 -33.44 -19.18
N SER A 566 -22.61 -34.24 -18.40
CA SER A 566 -22.67 -34.25 -16.92
C SER A 566 -22.20 -32.93 -16.28
N ASN A 567 -21.25 -32.21 -16.91
CA ASN A 567 -20.70 -30.97 -16.39
C ASN A 567 -21.59 -29.76 -16.72
N ILE A 568 -22.40 -29.85 -17.78
CA ILE A 568 -23.41 -28.83 -18.09
C ILE A 568 -24.51 -28.80 -17.01
N GLU A 569 -24.93 -29.96 -16.50
CA GLU A 569 -25.85 -30.04 -15.35
C GLU A 569 -25.22 -29.41 -14.09
N ARG A 570 -23.94 -29.67 -13.85
CA ARG A 570 -23.18 -29.06 -12.75
C ARG A 570 -23.06 -27.55 -12.88
N GLN A 571 -22.78 -27.02 -14.08
CA GLN A 571 -22.77 -25.57 -14.34
C GLN A 571 -24.11 -24.93 -14.00
N LEU A 572 -25.20 -25.59 -14.38
CA LEU A 572 -26.54 -25.08 -14.14
C LEU A 572 -26.90 -25.08 -12.65
N GLN A 573 -26.51 -26.14 -11.91
CA GLN A 573 -26.65 -26.21 -10.46
C GLN A 573 -25.87 -25.10 -9.75
N ILE A 574 -24.66 -24.77 -10.23
CA ILE A 574 -23.83 -23.67 -9.69
C ILE A 574 -24.53 -22.32 -9.89
N VAL A 575 -25.09 -22.06 -11.08
CA VAL A 575 -25.89 -20.85 -11.38
C VAL A 575 -27.12 -20.74 -10.48
N GLN A 576 -27.85 -21.85 -10.31
CA GLN A 576 -29.04 -21.88 -9.45
C GLN A 576 -28.72 -21.70 -7.96
N ALA A 577 -27.67 -22.36 -7.46
CA ALA A 577 -27.22 -22.24 -6.09
C ALA A 577 -26.79 -20.81 -5.75
N PHE A 578 -26.12 -20.13 -6.68
CA PHE A 578 -25.75 -18.72 -6.51
C PHE A 578 -26.98 -17.82 -6.44
N ARG A 579 -27.95 -18.00 -7.35
CA ARG A 579 -29.20 -17.24 -7.36
C ARG A 579 -30.02 -17.42 -6.09
N ALA A 580 -30.03 -18.62 -5.53
CA ALA A 580 -30.71 -18.90 -4.25
C ALA A 580 -30.06 -18.18 -3.06
N GLN A 581 -28.74 -17.96 -3.09
CA GLN A 581 -28.02 -17.25 -2.02
C GLN A 581 -28.09 -15.72 -2.17
N ARG A 582 -28.12 -15.20 -3.40
CA ARG A 582 -28.01 -13.76 -3.71
C ARG A 582 -28.93 -13.37 -4.89
N PRO A 583 -30.26 -13.32 -4.71
CA PRO A 583 -31.22 -13.14 -5.80
C PRO A 583 -31.15 -11.78 -6.51
N ASP A 584 -30.66 -10.73 -5.84
CA ASP A 584 -30.62 -9.35 -6.36
C ASP A 584 -29.22 -8.89 -6.82
N ASP A 585 -28.18 -9.69 -6.57
CA ASP A 585 -26.77 -9.29 -6.65
C ASP A 585 -26.03 -9.85 -7.87
N LEU A 586 -26.69 -10.73 -8.64
CA LEU A 586 -26.15 -11.26 -9.88
C LEU A 586 -26.36 -10.21 -10.97
N ASP A 587 -25.28 -9.53 -11.38
CA ASP A 587 -25.31 -8.67 -12.56
C ASP A 587 -25.87 -9.51 -13.71
N GLY A 588 -26.94 -9.05 -14.37
CA GLY A 588 -27.57 -9.79 -15.48
C GLY A 588 -26.59 -10.19 -16.60
N GLN A 589 -25.41 -9.57 -16.63
CA GLN A 589 -24.27 -9.91 -17.49
C GLN A 589 -23.57 -11.24 -17.14
N LEU A 590 -23.49 -11.63 -15.86
CA LEU A 590 -22.89 -12.90 -15.41
C LEU A 590 -23.76 -14.10 -15.79
N GLU A 591 -25.07 -13.95 -15.59
CA GLU A 591 -26.09 -14.92 -16.01
C GLU A 591 -26.11 -15.05 -17.55
N GLU A 592 -25.98 -13.92 -18.25
CA GLU A 592 -25.82 -13.86 -19.70
C GLU A 592 -24.52 -14.50 -20.19
N ALA A 593 -23.40 -14.33 -19.49
CA ALA A 593 -22.12 -14.95 -19.82
C ALA A 593 -22.14 -16.47 -19.61
N ALA A 594 -22.79 -16.96 -18.55
CA ALA A 594 -23.01 -18.39 -18.32
C ALA A 594 -23.88 -18.99 -19.44
N ALA A 595 -24.96 -18.31 -19.82
CA ALA A 595 -25.83 -18.70 -20.94
C ALA A 595 -25.10 -18.63 -22.31
N LEU A 596 -24.20 -17.66 -22.52
CA LEU A 596 -23.37 -17.54 -23.71
C LEU A 596 -22.28 -18.63 -23.78
N ASN A 597 -21.72 -19.05 -22.66
CA ASN A 597 -20.82 -20.21 -22.61
C ASN A 597 -21.56 -21.51 -22.94
N LEU A 598 -22.79 -21.65 -22.42
CA LEU A 598 -23.69 -22.73 -22.82
C LEU A 598 -23.98 -22.67 -24.33
N LYS A 599 -24.27 -21.48 -24.88
CA LYS A 599 -24.44 -21.23 -26.32
C LYS A 599 -23.21 -21.64 -27.12
N ALA A 600 -22.01 -21.29 -26.68
CA ALA A 600 -20.76 -21.65 -27.37
C ALA A 600 -20.54 -23.16 -27.38
N VAL A 601 -20.73 -23.83 -26.24
CA VAL A 601 -20.66 -25.31 -26.14
C VAL A 601 -21.67 -25.98 -27.08
N LEU A 602 -22.88 -25.44 -27.17
CA LEU A 602 -23.94 -25.96 -28.05
C LEU A 602 -23.67 -25.69 -29.55
N LEU A 603 -23.12 -24.53 -29.90
CA LEU A 603 -22.76 -24.16 -31.27
C LEU A 603 -21.52 -24.89 -31.79
N LEU A 604 -20.65 -25.39 -30.91
CA LEU A 604 -19.44 -26.12 -31.28
C LEU A 604 -19.66 -27.63 -31.43
N MET A 605 -20.72 -28.18 -30.82
CA MET A 605 -21.06 -29.60 -30.93
C MET A 605 -21.23 -30.13 -32.38
N PRO A 606 -21.78 -29.36 -33.35
CA PRO A 606 -21.90 -29.82 -34.74
C PRO A 606 -20.63 -29.64 -35.59
N THR A 607 -19.71 -28.74 -35.21
CA THR A 607 -18.51 -28.43 -36.01
C THR A 607 -17.30 -29.29 -35.65
N TYR A 608 -17.31 -29.93 -34.47
CA TYR A 608 -16.20 -30.72 -33.95
C TYR A 608 -16.12 -32.18 -34.43
N THR A 609 -16.97 -32.60 -35.37
CA THR A 609 -16.92 -33.97 -35.93
C THR A 609 -15.96 -34.12 -37.12
N LYS A 610 -15.12 -33.13 -37.44
CA LYS A 610 -13.97 -33.33 -38.33
C LYS A 610 -12.69 -33.48 -37.50
N PRO A 611 -12.07 -34.67 -37.43
CA PRO A 611 -10.68 -34.76 -37.02
C PRO A 611 -9.83 -34.03 -38.06
N GLU A 612 -8.80 -33.30 -37.63
CA GLU A 612 -7.80 -32.71 -38.52
C GLU A 612 -7.21 -33.82 -39.41
N GLY A 613 -7.57 -33.82 -40.71
CA GLY A 613 -7.08 -34.79 -41.70
C GLY A 613 -7.96 -36.01 -41.97
N GLY A 614 -9.14 -36.15 -41.35
CA GLY A 614 -10.10 -37.23 -41.64
C GLY A 614 -11.18 -36.86 -42.65
N ALA A 615 -11.70 -37.85 -43.38
CA ALA A 615 -12.91 -37.69 -44.20
C ALA A 615 -14.09 -37.14 -43.36
N PRO A 616 -15.04 -36.38 -43.95
CA PRO A 616 -16.24 -35.97 -43.22
C PRO A 616 -16.90 -37.22 -42.61
N PRO A 617 -17.40 -37.13 -41.36
CA PRO A 617 -18.08 -38.26 -40.72
C PRO A 617 -19.24 -38.70 -41.60
N ASP A 618 -19.44 -40.01 -41.71
CA ASP A 618 -20.57 -40.56 -42.44
C ASP A 618 -21.87 -39.94 -41.89
N ALA A 619 -22.86 -39.72 -42.76
CA ALA A 619 -24.17 -39.14 -42.41
C ALA A 619 -24.74 -39.58 -41.03
N PRO A 620 -24.67 -40.87 -40.62
CA PRO A 620 -25.16 -41.32 -39.31
C PRO A 620 -24.42 -40.74 -38.08
N GLU A 621 -23.12 -40.45 -38.15
CA GLU A 621 -22.37 -39.90 -37.00
C GLU A 621 -22.69 -38.42 -36.79
N ALA A 622 -22.83 -37.67 -37.88
CA ALA A 622 -23.32 -36.30 -37.85
C ALA A 622 -24.77 -36.24 -37.29
N ASP A 623 -25.61 -37.22 -37.63
CA ASP A 623 -26.97 -37.35 -37.08
C ASP A 623 -26.98 -37.71 -35.58
N ALA A 624 -26.04 -38.55 -35.13
CA ALA A 624 -25.88 -38.89 -33.71
C ALA A 624 -25.42 -37.67 -32.87
N CYS A 625 -24.49 -36.87 -33.37
CA CYS A 625 -24.09 -35.62 -32.72
C CYS A 625 -25.22 -34.60 -32.69
N ARG A 626 -25.97 -34.44 -33.79
CA ARG A 626 -27.20 -33.63 -33.82
C ARG A 626 -28.26 -34.13 -32.83
N ALA A 627 -28.40 -35.45 -32.65
CA ALA A 627 -29.32 -36.03 -31.67
C ALA A 627 -28.90 -35.77 -30.22
N LYS A 628 -27.61 -35.89 -29.89
CA LYS A 628 -27.07 -35.54 -28.57
C LYS A 628 -27.19 -34.06 -28.26
N ALA A 629 -26.85 -33.19 -29.21
CA ALA A 629 -27.06 -31.75 -29.08
C ALA A 629 -28.54 -31.45 -28.79
N ARG A 630 -29.46 -32.05 -29.55
CA ARG A 630 -30.91 -31.94 -29.35
C ARG A 630 -31.40 -32.41 -27.98
N ASP A 631 -30.92 -33.53 -27.46
CA ASP A 631 -31.26 -34.00 -26.11
C ASP A 631 -30.77 -33.04 -25.01
N LEU A 632 -29.57 -32.49 -25.19
CA LEU A 632 -28.98 -31.52 -24.28
C LEU A 632 -29.75 -30.18 -24.27
N LEU A 633 -30.14 -29.68 -25.44
CA LEU A 633 -30.98 -28.49 -25.59
C LEU A 633 -32.33 -28.68 -24.85
N LEU A 634 -32.93 -29.87 -24.95
CA LEU A 634 -34.19 -30.24 -24.27
C LEU A 634 -34.04 -30.30 -22.74
N ARG A 635 -32.90 -30.76 -22.22
CA ARG A 635 -32.64 -30.78 -20.77
C ARG A 635 -32.44 -29.36 -20.22
N ILE A 636 -31.63 -28.53 -20.90
CA ILE A 636 -31.39 -27.12 -20.52
C ILE A 636 -32.72 -26.35 -20.42
N GLN A 637 -33.63 -26.58 -21.38
CA GLN A 637 -34.98 -26.01 -21.36
C GLN A 637 -35.76 -26.37 -20.08
N ARG A 638 -35.72 -27.65 -19.65
CA ARG A 638 -36.45 -28.13 -18.47
C ARG A 638 -35.91 -27.53 -17.18
N THR A 639 -34.61 -27.26 -17.12
CA THR A 639 -33.94 -26.80 -15.90
C THR A 639 -33.83 -25.28 -15.77
N ALA A 640 -33.92 -24.51 -16.86
CA ALA A 640 -33.90 -23.04 -16.81
C ALA A 640 -35.07 -22.40 -17.60
N PRO A 641 -36.33 -22.73 -17.27
CA PRO A 641 -37.48 -22.29 -18.06
C PRO A 641 -37.70 -20.76 -18.03
N SER A 642 -37.07 -20.05 -17.09
CA SER A 642 -37.28 -18.63 -16.81
C SER A 642 -36.32 -17.66 -17.54
N LEU A 643 -35.46 -18.13 -18.46
CA LEU A 643 -34.42 -17.29 -19.10
C LEU A 643 -34.70 -17.05 -20.61
N PRO A 644 -35.33 -15.92 -20.99
CA PRO A 644 -35.69 -15.58 -22.38
C PRO A 644 -34.53 -15.65 -23.40
N LYS A 645 -33.32 -15.20 -23.02
CA LYS A 645 -32.14 -15.21 -23.90
C LYS A 645 -31.64 -16.62 -24.23
N VAL A 646 -31.90 -17.61 -23.36
CA VAL A 646 -31.60 -19.03 -23.64
C VAL A 646 -32.47 -19.48 -24.81
N TYR A 647 -33.79 -19.25 -24.76
CA TYR A 647 -34.70 -19.56 -25.88
C TYR A 647 -34.33 -18.86 -27.19
N ALA A 648 -33.90 -17.59 -27.12
CA ALA A 648 -33.43 -16.85 -28.28
C ALA A 648 -32.18 -17.49 -28.91
N ALA A 649 -31.18 -17.85 -28.10
CA ALA A 649 -29.96 -18.49 -28.56
C ALA A 649 -30.22 -19.89 -29.16
N LEU A 650 -31.09 -20.67 -28.53
CA LEU A 650 -31.54 -21.99 -29.01
C LEU A 650 -32.18 -21.87 -30.40
N ALA A 651 -33.11 -20.93 -30.54
CA ALA A 651 -33.79 -20.68 -31.81
C ALA A 651 -32.82 -20.17 -32.88
N GLU A 652 -31.94 -19.23 -32.56
CA GLU A 652 -30.94 -18.70 -33.48
C GLU A 652 -30.00 -19.79 -34.02
N SER A 653 -29.57 -20.74 -33.18
CA SER A 653 -28.77 -21.89 -33.60
C SER A 653 -29.52 -22.76 -34.61
N CYS A 654 -30.78 -23.09 -34.33
CA CYS A 654 -31.63 -23.90 -35.21
C CYS A 654 -31.91 -23.20 -36.56
N LEU A 655 -32.01 -21.86 -36.55
CA LEU A 655 -32.24 -21.05 -37.74
C LEU A 655 -30.95 -20.87 -38.57
N ARG A 656 -29.77 -20.78 -37.93
CA ARG A 656 -28.47 -20.62 -38.60
C ARG A 656 -27.95 -21.92 -39.23
N GLU A 657 -28.16 -23.07 -38.61
CA GLU A 657 -27.66 -24.37 -39.10
C GLU A 657 -28.35 -24.86 -40.39
N ASN A 658 -29.51 -24.30 -40.74
CA ASN A 658 -30.24 -24.70 -41.94
C ASN A 658 -29.95 -23.74 -43.11
N THR A 659 -28.87 -24.00 -43.86
CA THR A 659 -28.87 -23.67 -45.29
C THR A 659 -29.98 -24.48 -45.94
N MET A 660 -31.07 -23.80 -46.33
CA MET A 660 -32.30 -24.33 -46.91
C MET A 660 -32.10 -25.67 -47.64
N PRO A 661 -32.56 -26.82 -47.09
CA PRO A 661 -32.75 -27.98 -47.94
C PRO A 661 -33.83 -27.60 -48.96
N THR A 662 -33.53 -27.76 -50.24
CA THR A 662 -34.46 -27.52 -51.35
C THR A 662 -35.67 -28.47 -51.33
N THR A 663 -35.74 -29.39 -50.36
CA THR A 663 -36.82 -30.36 -50.16
C THR A 663 -37.20 -30.44 -48.68
N ALA A 664 -38.50 -30.33 -48.38
CA ALA A 664 -39.02 -30.46 -47.03
C ALA A 664 -39.01 -31.94 -46.60
N THR A 665 -38.15 -32.31 -45.65
CA THR A 665 -38.21 -33.64 -45.01
C THR A 665 -39.00 -33.57 -43.70
N ALA A 666 -39.68 -34.67 -43.33
CA ALA A 666 -40.48 -34.73 -42.09
C ALA A 666 -39.70 -34.36 -40.80
N PRO A 667 -38.43 -34.78 -40.63
CA PRO A 667 -37.62 -34.38 -39.46
C PRO A 667 -37.32 -32.89 -39.41
N THR A 668 -37.10 -32.24 -40.55
CA THR A 668 -36.84 -30.79 -40.63
C THR A 668 -38.07 -29.98 -40.24
N LEU A 669 -39.25 -30.40 -40.69
CA LEU A 669 -40.53 -29.78 -40.33
C LEU A 669 -40.83 -29.92 -38.83
N GLU A 670 -40.58 -31.10 -38.25
CA GLU A 670 -40.78 -31.34 -36.83
C GLU A 670 -39.85 -30.46 -35.98
N LEU A 671 -38.57 -30.34 -36.35
CA LEU A 671 -37.61 -29.51 -35.64
C LEU A 671 -38.02 -28.03 -35.65
N LEU A 672 -38.39 -27.48 -36.80
CA LEU A 672 -38.81 -26.08 -36.91
C LEU A 672 -40.12 -25.81 -36.16
N SER A 673 -41.06 -26.76 -36.15
CA SER A 673 -42.29 -26.67 -35.37
C SER A 673 -42.03 -26.70 -33.85
N ARG A 674 -41.03 -27.47 -33.40
CA ARG A 674 -40.58 -27.46 -32.00
C ARG A 674 -39.89 -26.14 -31.65
N THR A 675 -39.04 -25.61 -32.53
CA THR A 675 -38.40 -24.29 -32.37
C THR A 675 -39.44 -23.19 -32.21
N GLU A 676 -40.50 -23.21 -33.01
CA GLU A 676 -41.62 -22.29 -32.85
C GLU A 676 -42.29 -22.44 -31.48
N THR A 677 -42.49 -23.67 -31.02
CA THR A 677 -43.09 -23.95 -29.70
C THR A 677 -42.23 -23.40 -28.56
N TRP A 678 -40.89 -23.51 -28.66
CA TRP A 678 -39.97 -22.93 -27.69
C TRP A 678 -39.99 -21.41 -27.67
N LEU A 679 -40.04 -20.78 -28.84
CA LEU A 679 -40.16 -19.33 -28.94
C LEU A 679 -41.47 -18.83 -28.31
N ARG A 680 -42.59 -19.53 -28.53
CA ARG A 680 -43.88 -19.25 -27.87
C ARG A 680 -43.80 -19.39 -26.35
N ALA A 681 -43.14 -20.44 -25.85
CA ALA A 681 -42.95 -20.63 -24.41
C ALA A 681 -42.09 -19.52 -23.79
N GLY A 682 -41.01 -19.10 -24.48
CA GLY A 682 -40.19 -17.95 -24.06
C GLY A 682 -41.00 -16.64 -24.00
N LEU A 683 -41.85 -16.39 -25.00
CA LEU A 683 -42.78 -15.24 -24.98
C LEU A 683 -43.84 -15.37 -23.87
N ALA A 684 -44.25 -16.58 -23.47
CA ALA A 684 -45.16 -16.73 -22.34
C ALA A 684 -44.53 -16.28 -21.01
N VAL A 685 -43.21 -16.42 -20.86
CA VAL A 685 -42.43 -15.98 -19.69
C VAL A 685 -42.17 -14.48 -19.71
N ARG A 686 -41.75 -13.93 -20.86
CA ARG A 686 -41.51 -12.50 -21.06
C ARG A 686 -42.14 -12.04 -22.37
N ARG A 687 -43.41 -11.64 -22.29
CA ARG A 687 -44.24 -11.27 -23.46
C ARG A 687 -43.67 -10.13 -24.29
N ASP A 688 -42.90 -9.26 -23.65
CA ASP A 688 -42.40 -8.03 -24.25
C ASP A 688 -40.95 -8.12 -24.73
N ASP A 689 -40.36 -9.33 -24.84
CA ASP A 689 -38.98 -9.46 -25.30
C ASP A 689 -38.85 -9.21 -26.82
N PRO A 690 -38.21 -8.10 -27.23
CA PRO A 690 -38.16 -7.69 -28.63
C PRO A 690 -37.43 -8.69 -29.53
N THR A 691 -36.41 -9.37 -28.99
CA THR A 691 -35.60 -10.33 -29.72
C THR A 691 -36.37 -11.62 -29.97
N LEU A 692 -37.10 -12.11 -28.97
CA LEU A 692 -37.93 -13.31 -29.13
C LEU A 692 -39.09 -13.09 -30.11
N VAL A 693 -39.75 -11.93 -30.05
CA VAL A 693 -40.83 -11.58 -30.98
C VAL A 693 -40.33 -11.58 -32.42
N VAL A 694 -39.18 -10.94 -32.68
CA VAL A 694 -38.60 -10.87 -34.04
C VAL A 694 -38.09 -12.24 -34.50
N LEU A 695 -37.44 -13.03 -33.63
CA LEU A 695 -36.98 -14.39 -33.99
C LEU A 695 -38.14 -15.33 -34.30
N GLN A 696 -39.24 -15.24 -33.56
CA GLN A 696 -40.44 -16.02 -33.87
C GLN A 696 -41.06 -15.60 -35.21
N ALA A 697 -41.16 -14.30 -35.46
CA ALA A 697 -41.65 -13.81 -36.74
C ALA A 697 -40.75 -14.23 -37.92
N GLN A 698 -39.42 -14.24 -37.74
CA GLN A 698 -38.47 -14.76 -38.72
C GLN A 698 -38.63 -16.27 -38.94
N CYS A 699 -38.77 -17.05 -37.88
CA CYS A 699 -39.01 -18.50 -37.96
C CYS A 699 -40.27 -18.81 -38.79
N LEU A 700 -41.36 -18.08 -38.53
CA LEU A 700 -42.62 -18.21 -39.26
C LEU A 700 -42.48 -17.82 -40.73
N ALA A 701 -41.95 -16.63 -41.03
CA ALA A 701 -41.96 -16.06 -42.37
C ALA A 701 -40.85 -16.59 -43.30
N ARG A 702 -39.66 -16.86 -42.76
CA ARG A 702 -38.47 -17.19 -43.58
C ARG A 702 -38.19 -18.69 -43.68
N TYR A 703 -38.63 -19.49 -42.71
CA TYR A 703 -38.29 -20.91 -42.64
C TYR A 703 -39.53 -21.80 -42.75
N LEU A 704 -40.53 -21.62 -41.88
CA LEU A 704 -41.73 -22.47 -41.88
C LEU A 704 -42.61 -22.22 -43.12
N LEU A 705 -42.80 -20.97 -43.53
CA LEU A 705 -43.65 -20.63 -44.67
C LEU A 705 -43.17 -21.25 -46.00
N PRO A 706 -41.91 -21.08 -46.45
CA PRO A 706 -41.46 -21.66 -47.71
C PRO A 706 -41.57 -23.19 -47.72
N LEU A 707 -41.27 -23.85 -46.60
CA LEU A 707 -41.35 -25.31 -46.48
C LEU A 707 -42.80 -25.81 -46.54
N ARG A 708 -43.75 -25.12 -45.88
CA ARG A 708 -45.17 -25.47 -45.94
C ARG A 708 -45.77 -25.23 -47.32
N LEU A 709 -45.41 -24.12 -47.98
CA LEU A 709 -45.82 -23.84 -49.36
C LEU A 709 -45.25 -24.87 -50.35
N ALA A 710 -43.97 -25.25 -50.20
CA ALA A 710 -43.36 -26.31 -51.00
C ALA A 710 -44.03 -27.69 -50.77
N ALA A 711 -44.61 -27.89 -49.59
CA ALA A 711 -45.42 -29.07 -49.25
C ALA A 711 -46.92 -28.92 -49.63
N GLY A 712 -47.31 -27.85 -50.32
CA GLY A 712 -48.70 -27.60 -50.76
C GLY A 712 -49.67 -27.21 -49.66
N GLN A 713 -49.19 -26.78 -48.50
CA GLN A 713 -50.04 -26.44 -47.34
C GLN A 713 -50.49 -24.97 -47.36
N ASP A 714 -51.66 -24.71 -46.78
CA ASP A 714 -52.23 -23.36 -46.65
C ASP A 714 -51.35 -22.45 -45.76
N PRO A 715 -50.96 -21.25 -46.23
CA PRO A 715 -50.23 -20.27 -45.42
C PRO A 715 -51.09 -19.62 -44.31
N GLY A 716 -52.42 -19.75 -44.34
CA GLY A 716 -53.36 -19.11 -43.41
C GLY A 716 -53.02 -19.25 -41.91
N PRO A 717 -52.81 -20.47 -41.38
CA PRO A 717 -52.50 -20.67 -39.96
C PRO A 717 -51.20 -19.99 -39.50
N LEU A 718 -50.18 -19.91 -40.37
CA LEU A 718 -48.94 -19.22 -40.05
C LEU A 718 -49.12 -17.70 -40.06
N ALA A 719 -49.97 -17.19 -40.95
CA ALA A 719 -50.35 -15.78 -40.96
C ALA A 719 -51.12 -15.39 -39.69
N GLU A 720 -52.05 -16.22 -39.21
CA GLU A 720 -52.73 -16.00 -37.92
C GLU A 720 -51.76 -16.01 -36.73
N ALA A 721 -50.82 -16.96 -36.72
CA ALA A 721 -49.79 -17.03 -35.68
C ALA A 721 -48.91 -15.78 -35.67
N TRP A 722 -48.54 -15.28 -36.85
CA TRP A 722 -47.78 -14.04 -37.00
C TRP A 722 -48.58 -12.83 -36.50
N LEU A 723 -49.88 -12.74 -36.85
CA LEU A 723 -50.76 -11.64 -36.42
C LEU A 723 -50.95 -11.54 -34.90
N LYS A 724 -50.74 -12.64 -34.18
CA LYS A 724 -50.81 -12.72 -32.71
C LYS A 724 -49.53 -12.24 -32.01
N LEU A 725 -48.42 -12.02 -32.72
CA LEU A 725 -47.13 -11.56 -32.15
C LEU A 725 -47.09 -10.08 -31.74
N ARG A 726 -48.25 -9.46 -31.44
CA ARG A 726 -48.32 -8.04 -31.09
C ARG A 726 -47.70 -7.78 -29.71
N PRO A 727 -46.69 -6.88 -29.59
CA PRO A 727 -46.15 -6.48 -28.29
C PRO A 727 -47.15 -5.65 -27.46
N ASP A 728 -47.04 -5.68 -26.12
CA ASP A 728 -47.87 -4.89 -25.20
C ASP A 728 -47.59 -3.39 -25.37
N PRO A 729 -48.62 -2.53 -25.53
CA PRO A 729 -48.47 -1.08 -25.68
C PRO A 729 -47.72 -0.37 -24.53
N ALA A 730 -47.55 -0.98 -23.36
CA ALA A 730 -46.85 -0.37 -22.21
C ALA A 730 -45.31 -0.58 -22.19
N SER A 731 -44.75 -1.39 -23.08
CA SER A 731 -43.32 -1.78 -23.07
C SER A 731 -42.43 -0.86 -23.95
N GLY A 732 -41.15 -0.66 -23.56
CA GLY A 732 -40.16 0.24 -24.20
C GLY A 732 -39.79 -0.09 -25.67
N PRO A 733 -38.64 0.41 -26.19
CA PRO A 733 -38.51 1.03 -27.53
C PRO A 733 -39.18 0.23 -28.66
N GLN A 734 -40.49 0.48 -28.83
CA GLN A 734 -41.39 -0.30 -29.69
C GLN A 734 -41.02 -0.20 -31.17
N ALA A 735 -40.32 0.88 -31.57
CA ALA A 735 -40.00 1.17 -32.96
C ALA A 735 -39.17 0.07 -33.64
N LYS A 736 -38.18 -0.53 -32.96
CA LYS A 736 -37.32 -1.59 -33.54
C LYS A 736 -38.06 -2.92 -33.70
N VAL A 737 -38.93 -3.27 -32.75
CA VAL A 737 -39.75 -4.50 -32.80
C VAL A 737 -40.76 -4.41 -33.93
N TRP A 738 -41.50 -3.30 -33.99
CA TRP A 738 -42.46 -3.07 -35.06
C TRP A 738 -41.81 -2.99 -36.44
N LYS A 739 -40.61 -2.41 -36.55
CA LYS A 739 -39.81 -2.44 -37.78
C LYS A 739 -39.46 -3.88 -38.18
N GLY A 740 -38.97 -4.69 -37.23
CA GLY A 740 -38.66 -6.11 -37.46
C GLY A 740 -39.88 -6.94 -37.85
N LEU A 741 -41.01 -6.77 -37.16
CA LEU A 741 -42.28 -7.40 -37.51
C LEU A 741 -42.70 -7.02 -38.93
N ARG A 742 -42.85 -5.73 -39.24
CA ARG A 742 -43.22 -5.27 -40.59
C ARG A 742 -42.33 -5.87 -41.68
N ALA A 743 -41.01 -5.89 -41.49
CA ALA A 743 -40.08 -6.49 -42.43
C ALA A 743 -40.30 -8.01 -42.63
N THR A 744 -40.54 -8.75 -41.53
CA THR A 744 -40.86 -10.18 -41.62
C THR A 744 -42.23 -10.45 -42.27
N GLY A 745 -43.23 -9.61 -42.00
CA GLY A 745 -44.55 -9.70 -42.64
C GLY A 745 -44.49 -9.38 -44.14
N ALA A 746 -43.74 -8.36 -44.54
CA ALA A 746 -43.51 -8.08 -45.96
C ALA A 746 -42.74 -9.22 -46.65
N THR A 747 -41.75 -9.81 -45.96
CA THR A 747 -41.06 -11.02 -46.44
C THR A 747 -42.03 -12.19 -46.62
N PHE A 748 -42.97 -12.38 -45.69
CA PHE A 748 -44.02 -13.39 -45.79
C PHE A 748 -44.83 -13.22 -47.08
N VAL A 749 -45.35 -12.00 -47.32
CA VAL A 749 -46.16 -11.68 -48.51
C VAL A 749 -45.35 -11.92 -49.80
N ARG A 750 -44.11 -11.47 -49.83
CA ARG A 750 -43.20 -11.66 -50.98
C ARG A 750 -42.93 -13.14 -51.24
N CYS A 751 -42.66 -13.92 -50.20
CA CYS A 751 -42.41 -15.36 -50.32
C CYS A 751 -43.61 -16.09 -50.93
N CYS A 752 -44.83 -15.81 -50.45
CA CYS A 752 -46.05 -16.37 -51.06
C CYS A 752 -46.11 -16.09 -52.56
N ARG A 753 -45.95 -14.81 -52.95
CA ARG A 753 -46.02 -14.40 -54.36
C ARG A 753 -44.90 -15.02 -55.22
N SER A 754 -43.68 -15.07 -54.72
CA SER A 754 -42.54 -15.66 -55.44
C SER A 754 -42.68 -17.17 -55.69
N LEU A 755 -43.45 -17.85 -54.84
CA LEU A 755 -43.73 -19.28 -54.94
C LEU A 755 -45.09 -19.57 -55.59
N GLY A 756 -45.75 -18.55 -56.16
CA GLY A 756 -47.03 -18.71 -56.87
C GLY A 756 -48.27 -18.86 -55.97
N ALA A 757 -48.15 -18.64 -54.66
CA ALA A 757 -49.26 -18.70 -53.70
C ALA A 757 -49.86 -17.31 -53.42
N ALA A 758 -51.18 -17.24 -53.27
CA ALA A 758 -51.85 -16.00 -52.86
C ALA A 758 -51.57 -15.71 -51.37
N PRO A 759 -51.06 -14.51 -51.01
CA PRO A 759 -50.86 -14.16 -49.61
C PRO A 759 -52.21 -13.99 -48.87
N PRO A 760 -52.34 -14.42 -47.60
CA PRO A 760 -53.58 -14.26 -46.84
C PRO A 760 -54.01 -12.79 -46.72
N ARG A 761 -55.25 -12.49 -47.14
CA ARG A 761 -55.77 -11.11 -47.21
C ARG A 761 -55.75 -10.39 -45.85
N ALA A 762 -56.10 -11.09 -44.77
CA ALA A 762 -56.07 -10.56 -43.42
C ALA A 762 -54.67 -10.09 -42.96
N LEU A 763 -53.60 -10.77 -43.39
CA LEU A 763 -52.22 -10.38 -43.09
C LEU A 763 -51.83 -9.11 -43.85
N VAL A 764 -52.17 -9.04 -45.14
CA VAL A 764 -51.89 -7.87 -45.99
C VAL A 764 -52.63 -6.64 -45.46
N ASP A 765 -53.91 -6.78 -45.11
CA ASP A 765 -54.72 -5.68 -44.57
C ASP A 765 -54.22 -5.20 -43.20
N ALA A 766 -53.82 -6.14 -42.33
CA ALA A 766 -53.24 -5.79 -41.03
C ALA A 766 -51.88 -5.08 -41.15
N LEU A 767 -50.99 -5.53 -42.04
CA LEU A 767 -49.72 -4.86 -42.31
C LEU A 767 -49.93 -3.47 -42.91
N ARG A 768 -50.89 -3.32 -43.84
CA ARG A 768 -51.28 -2.03 -44.41
C ARG A 768 -51.77 -1.07 -43.33
N SER A 769 -52.66 -1.55 -42.45
CA SER A 769 -53.16 -0.76 -41.31
C SER A 769 -52.05 -0.35 -40.35
N GLN A 770 -51.11 -1.26 -40.02
CA GLN A 770 -49.95 -0.95 -39.19
C GLN A 770 -49.02 0.08 -39.83
N VAL A 771 -48.82 0.02 -41.14
CA VAL A 771 -48.04 1.04 -41.87
C VAL A 771 -48.73 2.39 -41.80
N GLN A 772 -50.04 2.46 -42.02
CA GLN A 772 -50.82 3.70 -41.93
C GLN A 772 -50.85 4.29 -40.51
N GLU A 773 -51.00 3.46 -39.49
CA GLU A 773 -50.97 3.88 -38.08
C GLU A 773 -49.57 4.35 -37.66
N ALA A 774 -48.52 3.63 -38.07
CA ALA A 774 -47.15 4.08 -37.82
C ALA A 774 -46.86 5.39 -38.53
N TRP A 775 -47.34 5.53 -39.76
CA TRP A 775 -47.21 6.74 -40.57
C TRP A 775 -47.84 7.97 -39.89
N SER A 776 -49.07 7.84 -39.36
CA SER A 776 -49.78 8.93 -38.69
C SER A 776 -49.14 9.34 -37.35
N ARG A 777 -48.43 8.42 -36.69
CA ARG A 777 -47.70 8.68 -35.42
C ARG A 777 -46.31 9.27 -35.62
N THR A 778 -45.66 9.01 -36.76
CA THR A 778 -44.39 9.65 -37.09
C THR A 778 -44.58 11.14 -37.35
N ALA A 779 -44.06 11.98 -36.44
CA ALA A 779 -43.98 13.42 -36.62
C ALA A 779 -43.32 13.78 -37.98
N PRO A 780 -43.61 14.96 -38.56
CA PRO A 780 -43.07 15.39 -39.85
C PRO A 780 -41.54 15.52 -39.98
N SER A 781 -40.75 15.15 -38.97
CA SER A 781 -39.31 15.40 -38.90
C SER A 781 -38.38 14.19 -39.08
N ASP A 782 -38.87 12.94 -39.14
CA ASP A 782 -38.01 11.76 -39.36
C ASP A 782 -38.22 11.11 -40.74
N PRO A 783 -37.48 11.57 -41.77
CA PRO A 783 -37.60 11.07 -43.15
C PRO A 783 -37.18 9.60 -43.31
N THR A 784 -36.30 9.09 -42.44
CA THR A 784 -35.79 7.71 -42.53
C THR A 784 -36.86 6.69 -42.17
N THR A 785 -37.63 6.97 -41.11
CA THR A 785 -38.72 6.08 -40.69
C THR A 785 -39.88 6.11 -41.69
N ARG A 786 -40.18 7.25 -42.31
CA ARG A 786 -41.19 7.32 -43.39
C ARG A 786 -40.77 6.53 -44.62
N LEU A 787 -39.50 6.61 -45.00
CA LEU A 787 -38.94 5.81 -46.08
C LEU A 787 -38.99 4.29 -45.79
N ASP A 788 -38.67 3.86 -44.56
CA ASP A 788 -38.85 2.46 -44.14
C ASP A 788 -40.31 1.97 -44.28
N LEU A 789 -41.29 2.84 -44.01
CA LEU A 789 -42.71 2.52 -44.15
C LEU A 789 -43.14 2.42 -45.62
N ALA A 790 -42.70 3.33 -46.47
CA ALA A 790 -42.95 3.29 -47.91
C ALA A 790 -42.31 2.04 -48.56
N THR A 791 -41.06 1.73 -48.21
CA THR A 791 -40.37 0.52 -48.70
C THR A 791 -41.04 -0.77 -48.23
N THR A 792 -41.65 -0.79 -47.05
CA THR A 792 -42.46 -1.92 -46.58
C THR A 792 -43.68 -2.17 -47.49
N LEU A 793 -44.38 -1.12 -47.95
CA LEU A 793 -45.47 -1.27 -48.93
C LEU A 793 -44.96 -1.80 -50.27
N LEU A 794 -43.83 -1.27 -50.75
CA LEU A 794 -43.19 -1.74 -51.99
C LEU A 794 -42.78 -3.22 -51.91
N ASP A 795 -42.30 -3.69 -50.75
CA ASP A 795 -41.95 -5.09 -50.51
C ASP A 795 -43.19 -6.00 -50.48
N MET A 796 -44.33 -5.48 -50.05
CA MET A 796 -45.63 -6.14 -50.20
C MET A 796 -46.24 -5.97 -51.60
N GLY A 797 -45.55 -5.34 -52.56
CA GLY A 797 -46.05 -5.01 -53.90
C GLY A 797 -47.34 -4.18 -53.90
N GLU A 798 -47.59 -3.44 -52.82
CA GLU A 798 -48.67 -2.48 -52.70
C GLU A 798 -48.25 -1.13 -53.32
N ASP A 799 -49.22 -0.28 -53.61
CA ASP A 799 -48.94 1.08 -54.06
C ASP A 799 -48.38 1.93 -52.92
N ALA A 800 -47.12 2.35 -53.06
CA ALA A 800 -46.43 3.21 -52.09
C ALA A 800 -46.33 4.67 -52.57
N THR A 801 -46.86 5.00 -53.76
CA THR A 801 -46.74 6.32 -54.40
C THR A 801 -47.12 7.47 -53.45
N PRO A 802 -48.27 7.44 -52.73
CA PRO A 802 -48.69 8.56 -51.88
C PRO A 802 -47.78 8.77 -50.66
N LEU A 803 -47.23 7.67 -50.12
CA LEU A 803 -46.30 7.74 -48.99
C LEU A 803 -44.94 8.27 -49.44
N LEU A 804 -44.43 7.77 -50.57
CA LEU A 804 -43.13 8.17 -51.07
C LEU A 804 -43.12 9.64 -51.54
N GLU A 805 -44.22 10.14 -52.11
CA GLU A 805 -44.40 11.57 -52.39
C GLU A 805 -44.31 12.43 -51.12
N ALA A 806 -44.92 11.98 -50.02
CA ALA A 806 -44.83 12.68 -48.74
C ALA A 806 -43.44 12.55 -48.07
N VAL A 807 -42.62 11.56 -48.43
CA VAL A 807 -41.19 11.52 -48.04
C VAL A 807 -40.42 12.63 -48.76
N HIS A 808 -40.66 12.82 -50.06
CA HIS A 808 -40.02 13.88 -50.86
C HIS A 808 -40.43 15.31 -50.46
N GLN A 809 -41.58 15.48 -49.78
CA GLN A 809 -42.00 16.77 -49.22
C GLN A 809 -41.31 17.13 -47.90
N ALA A 810 -40.58 16.19 -47.28
CA ALA A 810 -39.79 16.40 -46.07
C ALA A 810 -38.30 16.59 -46.41
N PRO A 811 -37.45 17.09 -45.47
CA PRO A 811 -36.01 17.17 -45.71
C PRO A 811 -35.46 15.80 -46.08
N LEU A 812 -34.66 15.72 -47.14
CA LEU A 812 -34.02 14.47 -47.57
C LEU A 812 -33.17 13.89 -46.42
N PRO A 813 -33.03 12.54 -46.32
CA PRO A 813 -32.12 11.93 -45.38
C PRO A 813 -30.70 12.50 -45.56
N ALA A 814 -30.07 12.97 -44.49
CA ALA A 814 -28.74 13.58 -44.57
C ALA A 814 -27.61 12.56 -44.75
N GLU A 815 -27.83 11.31 -44.33
CA GLU A 815 -26.82 10.26 -44.41
C GLU A 815 -26.88 9.47 -45.74
N PRO A 816 -25.72 9.12 -46.34
CA PRO A 816 -25.67 8.39 -47.61
C PRO A 816 -26.49 7.09 -47.70
N PRO A 817 -26.60 6.24 -46.66
CA PRO A 817 -27.45 5.05 -46.70
C PRO A 817 -28.95 5.37 -46.85
N GLY A 818 -29.41 6.46 -46.22
CA GLY A 818 -30.80 6.91 -46.29
C GLY A 818 -31.15 7.47 -47.66
N GLN A 819 -30.22 8.24 -48.25
CA GLN A 819 -30.34 8.73 -49.62
C GLN A 819 -30.38 7.57 -50.63
N TYR A 820 -29.53 6.56 -50.44
CA TYR A 820 -29.50 5.36 -51.30
C TYR A 820 -30.83 4.59 -51.21
N ALA A 821 -31.35 4.38 -50.00
CA ALA A 821 -32.63 3.72 -49.81
C ALA A 821 -33.80 4.50 -50.43
N LEU A 822 -33.77 5.84 -50.39
CA LEU A 822 -34.80 6.70 -51.00
C LEU A 822 -34.79 6.56 -52.51
N GLY A 823 -33.61 6.70 -53.11
CA GLY A 823 -33.47 6.58 -54.54
C GLY A 823 -33.82 5.18 -55.06
N ARG A 824 -33.50 4.11 -54.31
CA ARG A 824 -33.96 2.75 -54.65
C ARG A 824 -35.48 2.60 -54.57
N ALA A 825 -36.13 3.24 -53.60
CA ALA A 825 -37.57 3.25 -53.50
C ALA A 825 -38.20 3.95 -54.71
N ASP A 826 -37.61 5.07 -55.15
CA ASP A 826 -38.04 5.82 -56.36
C ASP A 826 -37.93 4.95 -57.62
N LEU A 827 -36.80 4.25 -57.79
CA LEU A 827 -36.61 3.30 -58.90
C LEU A 827 -37.66 2.19 -58.91
N ARG A 828 -38.01 1.64 -57.73
CA ARG A 828 -39.03 0.59 -57.62
C ARG A 828 -40.44 1.11 -57.92
N VAL A 829 -40.75 2.36 -57.55
CA VAL A 829 -42.02 2.99 -57.95
C VAL A 829 -42.04 3.23 -59.46
N ALA A 830 -40.93 3.66 -60.07
CA ALA A 830 -40.81 3.80 -61.52
C ALA A 830 -41.09 2.46 -62.24
N GLU A 831 -40.51 1.36 -61.76
CA GLU A 831 -40.77 0.01 -62.28
C GLU A 831 -42.24 -0.41 -62.09
N GLN A 832 -42.86 -0.13 -60.94
CA GLN A 832 -44.29 -0.42 -60.72
C GLN A 832 -45.21 0.40 -61.63
N GLN A 833 -44.91 1.68 -61.83
CA GLN A 833 -45.66 2.56 -62.75
C GLN A 833 -45.55 2.03 -64.18
N TRP A 834 -44.34 1.70 -64.64
CA TRP A 834 -44.12 1.11 -65.95
C TRP A 834 -44.89 -0.20 -66.14
N GLN A 835 -44.83 -1.12 -65.17
CA GLN A 835 -45.56 -2.39 -65.20
C GLN A 835 -47.08 -2.20 -65.24
N ARG A 836 -47.59 -1.09 -64.70
CA ARG A 836 -49.02 -0.71 -64.70
C ARG A 836 -49.40 0.18 -65.89
N GLY A 837 -48.48 0.47 -66.81
CA GLY A 837 -48.70 1.31 -68.00
C GLY A 837 -48.66 2.83 -67.74
N GLY A 838 -48.12 3.26 -66.59
CA GLY A 838 -47.88 4.66 -66.25
C GLY A 838 -46.48 5.16 -66.65
N ASP A 839 -46.24 6.47 -66.52
CA ASP A 839 -44.96 7.10 -66.87
C ASP A 839 -43.92 6.98 -65.74
N PRO A 840 -42.78 6.29 -65.96
CA PRO A 840 -41.72 6.14 -64.96
C PRO A 840 -40.81 7.37 -64.85
N ALA A 841 -40.83 8.30 -65.83
CA ALA A 841 -39.85 9.38 -65.94
C ALA A 841 -39.79 10.32 -64.72
N PRO A 842 -40.91 10.75 -64.09
CA PRO A 842 -40.87 11.63 -62.91
C PRO A 842 -40.14 11.01 -61.71
N TRP A 843 -40.25 9.69 -61.53
CA TRP A 843 -39.60 8.96 -60.44
C TRP A 843 -38.13 8.72 -60.72
N ILE A 844 -37.77 8.51 -61.99
CA ILE A 844 -36.39 8.43 -62.44
C ILE A 844 -35.67 9.77 -62.22
N GLN A 845 -36.30 10.91 -62.54
CA GLN A 845 -35.73 12.24 -62.28
C GLN A 845 -35.51 12.52 -60.79
N ARG A 846 -36.40 12.05 -59.91
CA ARG A 846 -36.20 12.13 -58.46
C ARG A 846 -35.01 11.28 -58.01
N ALA A 847 -34.88 10.08 -58.55
CA ALA A 847 -33.72 9.22 -58.28
C ALA A 847 -32.41 9.87 -58.76
N GLU A 848 -32.39 10.57 -59.90
CA GLU A 848 -31.24 11.36 -60.36
C GLU A 848 -30.90 12.50 -59.40
N ALA A 849 -31.89 13.28 -58.95
CA ALA A 849 -31.67 14.37 -57.99
C ALA A 849 -31.12 13.87 -56.64
N VAL A 850 -31.58 12.70 -56.19
CA VAL A 850 -31.06 12.03 -54.98
C VAL A 850 -29.60 11.63 -55.19
N LEU A 851 -29.22 11.12 -56.37
CA LEU A 851 -27.83 10.78 -56.68
C LEU A 851 -26.92 12.02 -56.70
N GLU A 852 -27.39 13.13 -57.27
CA GLU A 852 -26.65 14.39 -57.34
C GLU A 852 -26.31 14.93 -55.95
N GLY A 853 -27.27 14.85 -55.02
CA GLY A 853 -27.14 15.31 -53.64
C GLY A 853 -26.29 14.44 -52.70
N MET A 854 -25.84 13.26 -53.12
CA MET A 854 -25.00 12.40 -52.28
C MET A 854 -23.56 12.92 -52.17
N PRO A 855 -22.88 12.88 -51.01
CA PRO A 855 -21.51 13.37 -50.88
C PRO A 855 -20.51 12.54 -51.71
N THR A 856 -19.50 13.20 -52.27
CA THR A 856 -18.36 12.58 -52.94
C THR A 856 -17.08 12.74 -52.09
N PRO A 857 -16.34 11.66 -51.78
CA PRO A 857 -16.56 10.26 -52.18
C PRO A 857 -17.55 9.50 -51.27
N SER A 858 -18.45 8.70 -51.86
CA SER A 858 -19.35 7.80 -51.12
C SER A 858 -19.56 6.48 -51.88
N PRO A 859 -19.32 5.30 -51.27
CA PRO A 859 -19.55 4.01 -51.91
C PRO A 859 -21.04 3.77 -52.23
N PHE A 860 -21.95 4.33 -51.41
CA PHE A 860 -23.39 4.29 -51.67
C PHE A 860 -23.79 5.08 -52.91
N ARG A 861 -23.08 6.20 -53.20
CA ARG A 861 -23.32 6.99 -54.43
C ARG A 861 -22.96 6.18 -55.66
N THR A 862 -21.82 5.50 -55.64
CA THR A 862 -21.37 4.63 -56.75
C THR A 862 -22.31 3.44 -56.96
N GLU A 863 -22.73 2.76 -55.88
CA GLU A 863 -23.68 1.65 -55.95
C GLU A 863 -25.07 2.11 -56.41
N PHE A 864 -25.50 3.32 -56.00
CA PHE A 864 -26.78 3.87 -56.42
C PHE A 864 -26.81 4.33 -57.88
N ALA A 865 -25.77 5.04 -58.33
CA ALA A 865 -25.62 5.47 -59.72
C ALA A 865 -25.75 4.29 -60.67
N ARG A 866 -25.14 3.18 -60.28
CA ARG A 866 -25.17 1.90 -60.97
C ARG A 866 -26.59 1.30 -61.06
N GLU A 867 -27.34 1.27 -59.97
CA GLU A 867 -28.73 0.80 -59.97
C GLU A 867 -29.64 1.71 -60.81
N LEU A 868 -29.48 3.03 -60.67
CA LEU A 868 -30.23 4.02 -61.41
C LEU A 868 -30.02 3.89 -62.92
N LEU A 869 -28.76 3.86 -63.36
CA LEU A 869 -28.40 3.71 -64.77
C LEU A 869 -28.85 2.35 -65.33
N SER A 870 -28.79 1.27 -64.53
CA SER A 870 -29.32 -0.04 -64.94
C SER A 870 -30.84 -0.01 -65.10
N THR A 871 -31.57 0.62 -64.18
CA THR A 871 -33.03 0.74 -64.28
C THR A 871 -33.45 1.70 -65.40
N GLN A 872 -32.76 2.82 -65.61
CA GLN A 872 -32.96 3.70 -66.78
C GLN A 872 -32.70 2.97 -68.09
N ALA A 873 -31.63 2.17 -68.16
CA ALA A 873 -31.32 1.37 -69.33
C ALA A 873 -32.39 0.30 -69.62
N ARG A 874 -33.01 -0.28 -68.58
CA ARG A 874 -34.14 -1.23 -68.71
C ARG A 874 -35.48 -0.58 -69.08
N LEU A 875 -35.75 0.63 -68.57
CA LEU A 875 -37.05 1.30 -68.72
C LEU A 875 -37.10 2.31 -69.88
N ILE A 876 -36.00 3.02 -70.16
CA ILE A 876 -35.91 4.13 -71.12
C ILE A 876 -35.06 3.75 -72.35
N GLY A 877 -33.93 3.07 -72.15
CA GLY A 877 -33.20 2.37 -73.22
C GLY A 877 -32.42 3.22 -74.25
N ASP A 878 -32.07 4.49 -74.00
CA ASP A 878 -31.38 5.33 -74.99
C ASP A 878 -29.84 5.15 -75.03
N GLU A 879 -29.24 5.44 -76.20
CA GLU A 879 -27.81 5.23 -76.47
C GLU A 879 -26.89 6.09 -75.58
N ALA A 880 -27.34 7.29 -75.21
CA ALA A 880 -26.59 8.19 -74.35
C ALA A 880 -26.49 7.67 -72.90
N THR A 881 -27.55 7.08 -72.37
CA THR A 881 -27.60 6.46 -71.04
C THR A 881 -26.68 5.24 -70.98
N TRP A 882 -26.67 4.42 -72.04
CA TRP A 882 -25.75 3.28 -72.16
C TRP A 882 -24.28 3.71 -72.24
N ARG A 883 -23.95 4.81 -72.94
CA ARG A 883 -22.57 5.37 -72.97
C ARG A 883 -22.13 5.92 -71.61
N ARG A 884 -23.00 6.59 -70.85
CA ARG A 884 -22.67 7.06 -69.49
C ARG A 884 -22.42 5.91 -68.52
N LEU A 885 -23.26 4.86 -68.56
CA LEU A 885 -23.08 3.65 -67.74
C LEU A 885 -21.74 2.96 -68.05
N ARG A 886 -21.35 2.92 -69.33
CA ARG A 886 -20.02 2.43 -69.75
C ARG A 886 -18.89 3.29 -69.17
N ASP A 887 -18.99 4.62 -69.28
CA ASP A 887 -17.92 5.53 -68.88
C ASP A 887 -17.70 5.55 -67.35
N GLU A 888 -18.77 5.46 -66.53
CA GLU A 888 -18.66 5.29 -65.07
C GLU A 888 -18.02 3.95 -64.67
N VAL A 889 -18.39 2.85 -65.33
CA VAL A 889 -17.79 1.53 -65.08
C VAL A 889 -16.28 1.54 -65.38
N THR A 890 -15.85 2.29 -66.40
CA THR A 890 -14.42 2.44 -66.75
C THR A 890 -13.61 3.31 -65.78
N HIS A 891 -14.24 4.15 -64.94
CA HIS A 891 -13.55 5.04 -63.99
C HIS A 891 -13.43 4.47 -62.56
N MET A 892 -13.83 3.21 -62.32
CA MET A 892 -13.75 2.60 -61.00
C MET A 892 -12.29 2.34 -60.55
N GLN A 893 -11.91 2.88 -59.39
CA GLN A 893 -10.65 2.53 -58.71
C GLN A 893 -10.70 1.11 -58.13
N ALA A 894 -9.55 0.41 -58.18
CA ALA A 894 -9.39 -1.00 -57.83
C ALA A 894 -10.06 -1.42 -56.49
N PRO A 895 -10.70 -2.61 -56.43
CA PRO A 895 -11.42 -3.05 -55.24
C PRO A 895 -10.48 -3.41 -54.08
N ARG A 896 -10.92 -3.16 -52.84
CA ARG A 896 -10.30 -3.76 -51.64
C ARG A 896 -10.66 -5.26 -51.61
N ARG A 897 -9.70 -6.12 -51.22
CA ARG A 897 -9.71 -7.62 -51.22
C ARG A 897 -10.95 -8.36 -50.65
N GLY A 898 -12.00 -7.69 -50.17
CA GLY A 898 -13.19 -8.32 -49.56
C GLY A 898 -14.51 -8.13 -50.33
N THR A 899 -14.55 -7.33 -51.41
CA THR A 899 -15.79 -7.03 -52.17
C THR A 899 -15.92 -7.81 -53.49
N LEU A 900 -15.02 -8.75 -53.76
CA LEU A 900 -14.88 -9.41 -55.07
C LEU A 900 -16.15 -10.16 -55.55
N ASP A 901 -16.86 -10.87 -54.66
CA ASP A 901 -18.00 -11.72 -55.06
C ASP A 901 -19.23 -10.94 -55.56
N ARG A 902 -19.51 -9.77 -54.97
CA ARG A 902 -20.67 -8.95 -55.36
C ARG A 902 -20.42 -8.17 -56.64
N GLU A 903 -19.20 -7.66 -56.83
CA GLU A 903 -18.85 -6.91 -58.04
C GLU A 903 -18.68 -7.83 -59.26
N LEU A 904 -18.21 -9.08 -59.07
CA LEU A 904 -18.25 -10.10 -60.12
C LEU A 904 -19.68 -10.50 -60.51
N THR A 905 -20.58 -10.69 -59.52
CA THR A 905 -21.97 -11.05 -59.80
C THR A 905 -22.69 -9.97 -60.61
N TRP A 906 -22.48 -8.70 -60.26
CA TRP A 906 -23.04 -7.57 -61.00
C TRP A 906 -22.46 -7.43 -62.41
N TYR A 907 -21.15 -7.66 -62.58
CA TYR A 907 -20.51 -7.67 -63.90
C TYR A 907 -21.03 -8.82 -64.78
N ILE A 908 -21.33 -9.98 -64.19
CA ILE A 908 -21.96 -11.11 -64.88
C ILE A 908 -23.40 -10.78 -65.28
N GLU A 909 -24.21 -10.17 -64.41
CA GLU A 909 -25.58 -9.74 -64.72
C GLU A 909 -25.62 -8.66 -65.82
N PHE A 910 -24.67 -7.73 -65.84
CA PHE A 910 -24.49 -6.73 -66.91
C PHE A 910 -24.16 -7.39 -68.25
N GLN A 911 -23.33 -8.43 -68.24
CA GLN A 911 -23.00 -9.20 -69.44
C GLN A 911 -24.14 -10.12 -69.89
N GLU A 912 -24.96 -10.65 -68.97
CA GLU A 912 -26.20 -11.35 -69.32
C GLU A 912 -27.24 -10.39 -69.91
N LEU A 913 -27.34 -9.15 -69.44
CA LEU A 913 -28.19 -8.10 -70.03
C LEU A 913 -27.75 -7.73 -71.45
N LEU A 914 -26.44 -7.60 -71.69
CA LEU A 914 -25.84 -7.43 -73.01
C LEU A 914 -26.06 -8.64 -73.93
N ALA A 915 -26.13 -9.85 -73.37
CA ALA A 915 -26.36 -11.08 -74.13
C ALA A 915 -27.85 -11.39 -74.39
N ARG A 916 -28.76 -10.95 -73.51
CA ARG A 916 -30.21 -11.20 -73.60
C ARG A 916 -30.97 -10.21 -74.49
N HIS A 917 -30.47 -8.98 -74.64
CA HIS A 917 -31.00 -8.05 -75.63
C HIS A 917 -30.26 -8.25 -76.95
N GLU A 918 -30.98 -8.69 -77.99
CA GLU A 918 -30.52 -8.89 -79.38
C GLU A 918 -30.06 -7.58 -80.07
N LEU A 919 -29.21 -6.78 -79.42
CA LEU A 919 -28.55 -5.59 -79.99
C LEU A 919 -27.38 -5.98 -80.93
N THR A 920 -27.54 -7.10 -81.63
CA THR A 920 -26.50 -7.74 -82.44
C THR A 920 -26.59 -7.43 -83.94
N SER A 921 -27.63 -6.74 -84.43
CA SER A 921 -27.79 -6.49 -85.87
C SER A 921 -27.05 -5.26 -86.41
N ASP A 922 -26.95 -4.14 -85.68
CA ASP A 922 -26.61 -2.85 -86.32
C ASP A 922 -25.29 -2.17 -85.88
N LEU A 923 -24.45 -2.84 -85.08
CA LEU A 923 -23.13 -2.30 -84.71
C LEU A 923 -21.99 -2.98 -85.50
N ASP A 924 -21.21 -2.19 -86.23
CA ASP A 924 -20.06 -2.60 -87.05
C ASP A 924 -18.98 -3.35 -86.21
N PRO A 925 -18.27 -4.37 -86.73
CA PRO A 925 -17.34 -5.20 -85.96
C PRO A 925 -16.11 -4.48 -85.38
N GLY A 926 -15.70 -3.36 -85.99
CA GLY A 926 -14.54 -2.56 -85.58
C GLY A 926 -14.64 -2.01 -84.15
N PRO A 927 -15.69 -1.23 -83.80
CA PRO A 927 -15.87 -0.73 -82.43
C PRO A 927 -16.10 -1.84 -81.39
N ARG A 928 -16.60 -3.02 -81.79
CA ARG A 928 -16.77 -4.20 -80.90
C ARG A 928 -15.43 -4.72 -80.37
N LEU A 929 -14.42 -4.82 -81.24
CA LEU A 929 -13.08 -5.26 -80.87
C LEU A 929 -12.31 -4.15 -80.12
N SER A 930 -12.50 -2.90 -80.54
CA SER A 930 -11.89 -1.73 -79.91
C SER A 930 -12.34 -1.51 -78.47
N LEU A 931 -13.60 -1.82 -78.13
CA LEU A 931 -14.10 -1.73 -76.75
C LEU A 931 -13.45 -2.78 -75.84
N VAL A 932 -13.28 -4.01 -76.35
CA VAL A 932 -12.62 -5.11 -75.63
C VAL A 932 -11.10 -4.85 -75.51
N GLN A 933 -10.46 -4.36 -76.57
CA GLN A 933 -9.04 -3.99 -76.57
C GLN A 933 -8.75 -2.76 -75.72
N ALA A 934 -9.65 -1.77 -75.65
CA ALA A 934 -9.51 -0.61 -74.78
C ALA A 934 -9.55 -1.01 -73.29
N CYS A 935 -10.39 -1.98 -72.91
CA CYS A 935 -10.41 -2.54 -71.55
C CYS A 935 -9.12 -3.31 -71.21
N LEU A 936 -8.44 -3.92 -72.20
CA LEU A 936 -7.20 -4.67 -72.00
C LEU A 936 -5.93 -3.78 -71.91
N HIS A 937 -5.99 -2.53 -72.38
CA HIS A 937 -4.80 -1.67 -72.56
C HIS A 937 -4.73 -0.42 -71.64
N GLN A 938 -5.62 -0.25 -70.66
CA GLN A 938 -5.63 0.95 -69.79
C GLN A 938 -4.78 0.82 -68.51
N PRO A 939 -4.05 1.87 -68.07
CA PRO A 939 -2.91 1.74 -67.16
C PRO A 939 -3.06 2.44 -65.79
N PRO A 940 -4.09 2.13 -64.98
CA PRO A 940 -3.90 2.19 -63.53
C PRO A 940 -4.33 0.87 -62.86
N LEU A 941 -3.85 -0.28 -63.36
CA LEU A 941 -3.95 -1.58 -62.68
C LEU A 941 -2.60 -2.28 -62.50
N ASN A 942 -1.49 -1.58 -62.72
CA ASN A 942 -0.13 -2.14 -62.62
C ASN A 942 0.25 -2.65 -61.21
N GLN A 943 -0.46 -2.25 -60.15
CA GLN A 943 -0.25 -2.78 -58.80
C GLN A 943 -1.05 -4.06 -58.50
N TYR A 944 -2.07 -4.38 -59.33
CA TYR A 944 -2.94 -5.56 -59.19
C TYR A 944 -2.89 -6.53 -60.37
N ALA A 945 -2.11 -6.19 -61.42
CA ALA A 945 -1.83 -7.02 -62.60
C ALA A 945 -1.24 -8.41 -62.27
N LEU A 946 -0.84 -8.59 -61.01
CA LEU A 946 -0.26 -9.80 -60.44
C LEU A 946 -1.13 -10.35 -59.29
N SER A 947 -2.46 -10.17 -59.34
CA SER A 947 -3.38 -10.88 -58.45
C SER A 947 -3.98 -12.10 -59.18
N PRO A 948 -4.16 -13.25 -58.50
CA PRO A 948 -4.72 -14.44 -59.13
C PRO A 948 -6.08 -14.22 -59.77
N ASP A 949 -6.96 -13.46 -59.13
CA ASP A 949 -8.32 -13.22 -59.64
C ASP A 949 -8.32 -12.36 -60.91
N TRP A 950 -7.45 -11.34 -60.98
CA TRP A 950 -7.27 -10.51 -62.18
C TRP A 950 -6.68 -11.31 -63.35
N LEU A 951 -5.67 -12.14 -63.09
CA LEU A 951 -5.04 -12.99 -64.09
C LEU A 951 -6.00 -14.06 -64.63
N THR A 952 -6.87 -14.60 -63.76
CA THR A 952 -7.93 -15.55 -64.14
C THR A 952 -9.02 -14.86 -64.99
N TRP A 953 -9.37 -13.63 -64.65
CA TRP A 953 -10.30 -12.81 -65.43
C TRP A 953 -9.75 -12.43 -66.81
N SER A 954 -8.50 -11.96 -66.87
CA SER A 954 -7.78 -11.66 -68.13
C SER A 954 -7.70 -12.89 -69.04
N ALA A 955 -7.37 -14.06 -68.48
CA ALA A 955 -7.36 -15.31 -69.23
C ALA A 955 -8.74 -15.71 -69.79
N THR A 956 -9.81 -15.50 -69.02
CA THR A 956 -11.19 -15.78 -69.46
C THR A 956 -11.59 -14.88 -70.64
N LEU A 957 -11.18 -13.61 -70.61
CA LEU A 957 -11.43 -12.67 -71.71
C LEU A 957 -10.66 -13.03 -72.98
N HIS A 958 -9.36 -13.35 -72.87
CA HIS A 958 -8.57 -13.82 -74.01
C HIS A 958 -9.10 -15.15 -74.58
N LEU A 959 -9.62 -16.06 -73.75
CA LEU A 959 -10.28 -17.29 -74.18
C LEU A 959 -11.59 -17.02 -74.95
N LEU A 960 -12.42 -16.08 -74.48
CA LEU A 960 -13.65 -15.67 -75.16
C LEU A 960 -13.36 -14.92 -76.47
N GLY A 961 -12.36 -14.05 -76.48
CA GLY A 961 -11.86 -13.35 -77.67
C GLY A 961 -11.35 -14.33 -78.71
N ALA A 962 -10.54 -15.31 -78.31
CA ALA A 962 -10.03 -16.36 -79.19
C ALA A 962 -11.14 -17.21 -79.85
N ARG A 963 -12.27 -17.44 -79.17
CA ARG A 963 -13.39 -18.18 -79.79
C ARG A 963 -14.02 -17.43 -80.97
N ARG A 964 -13.81 -16.11 -81.06
CA ARG A 964 -14.44 -15.22 -82.05
C ARG A 964 -13.45 -14.47 -82.95
N ALA A 965 -12.14 -14.62 -82.73
CA ALA A 965 -11.08 -13.93 -83.48
C ALA A 965 -10.65 -14.71 -84.74
N PRO A 966 -10.25 -14.01 -85.83
CA PRO A 966 -9.76 -14.63 -87.06
C PRO A 966 -8.40 -15.34 -86.91
N ASP A 967 -7.51 -14.87 -86.01
CA ASP A 967 -6.28 -15.58 -85.61
C ASP A 967 -6.28 -15.83 -84.08
N PRO A 968 -6.83 -16.97 -83.63
CA PRO A 968 -7.01 -17.25 -82.21
C PRO A 968 -5.72 -17.65 -81.48
N GLY A 969 -4.64 -17.95 -82.20
CA GLY A 969 -3.43 -18.54 -81.61
C GLY A 969 -2.71 -17.60 -80.64
N ARG A 970 -2.63 -16.31 -80.99
CA ARG A 970 -2.02 -15.27 -80.15
C ARG A 970 -2.81 -15.03 -78.86
N GLU A 971 -4.13 -14.94 -78.98
CA GLU A 971 -5.05 -14.72 -77.86
C GLU A 971 -5.03 -15.89 -76.87
N LEU A 972 -5.08 -17.13 -77.38
CA LEU A 972 -5.00 -18.31 -76.53
C LEU A 972 -3.64 -18.46 -75.83
N GLY A 973 -2.54 -18.04 -76.48
CA GLY A 973 -1.21 -18.00 -75.87
C GLY A 973 -1.13 -17.00 -74.70
N GLN A 974 -1.69 -15.80 -74.89
CA GLN A 974 -1.77 -14.79 -73.83
C GLN A 974 -2.70 -15.23 -72.68
N ALA A 975 -3.79 -15.91 -72.99
CA ALA A 975 -4.66 -16.53 -71.99
C ALA A 975 -3.89 -17.54 -71.14
N LEU A 976 -3.11 -18.43 -71.77
CA LEU A 976 -2.35 -19.46 -71.08
C LEU A 976 -1.26 -18.86 -70.17
N ASP A 977 -0.51 -17.87 -70.66
CA ASP A 977 0.50 -17.15 -69.87
C ASP A 977 -0.11 -16.45 -68.64
N ALA A 978 -1.31 -15.87 -68.78
CA ALA A 978 -2.02 -15.25 -67.68
C ALA A 978 -2.43 -16.28 -66.62
N VAL A 979 -2.97 -17.43 -67.04
CA VAL A 979 -3.33 -18.52 -66.11
C VAL A 979 -2.11 -19.12 -65.41
N ASP A 980 -0.99 -19.29 -66.12
CA ASP A 980 0.23 -19.84 -65.51
C ASP A 980 0.84 -18.90 -64.47
N ARG A 981 0.83 -17.60 -64.72
CA ARG A 981 1.19 -16.61 -63.70
C ARG A 981 0.25 -16.64 -62.50
N ALA A 982 -1.06 -16.83 -62.72
CA ALA A 982 -2.04 -16.96 -61.64
C ALA A 982 -1.77 -18.20 -60.77
N LEU A 983 -1.46 -19.33 -61.41
CA LEU A 983 -1.15 -20.59 -60.71
C LEU A 983 0.09 -20.48 -59.82
N VAL A 984 1.16 -19.85 -60.31
CA VAL A 984 2.40 -19.64 -59.53
C VAL A 984 2.15 -18.81 -58.26
N GLN A 985 1.21 -17.88 -58.29
CA GLN A 985 0.93 -17.00 -57.16
C GLN A 985 -0.02 -17.60 -56.11
N VAL A 986 -0.85 -18.58 -56.48
CA VAL A 986 -1.76 -19.28 -55.56
C VAL A 986 -1.08 -20.47 -54.89
N LEU A 987 0.03 -20.97 -55.45
CA LEU A 987 0.86 -22.02 -54.85
C LEU A 987 1.70 -21.45 -53.69
N PRO A 988 1.79 -22.12 -52.52
CA PRO A 988 2.67 -21.68 -51.44
C PRO A 988 4.16 -21.82 -51.84
N PRO A 989 5.05 -20.91 -51.39
CA PRO A 989 6.48 -21.00 -51.68
C PRO A 989 7.13 -22.23 -51.03
N SER A 990 8.20 -22.75 -51.65
CA SER A 990 8.91 -23.95 -51.21
C SER A 990 9.51 -23.84 -49.79
N PRO A 991 9.86 -24.97 -49.12
CA PRO A 991 10.06 -25.03 -47.66
C PRO A 991 11.29 -24.31 -47.07
N THR A 992 12.11 -23.62 -47.87
CA THR A 992 13.42 -23.12 -47.43
C THR A 992 13.44 -21.69 -46.87
N ALA A 993 12.31 -20.97 -46.83
CA ALA A 993 12.22 -19.62 -46.26
C ALA A 993 11.39 -19.58 -44.95
N ARG A 994 11.88 -20.21 -43.87
CA ARG A 994 11.19 -20.27 -42.56
C ARG A 994 11.37 -19.04 -41.65
N GLY A 995 11.93 -17.93 -42.13
CA GLY A 995 12.28 -16.78 -41.29
C GLY A 995 11.23 -15.65 -41.17
N ALA A 996 10.23 -15.57 -42.04
CA ALA A 996 9.41 -14.34 -42.17
C ALA A 996 7.89 -14.56 -42.26
N ALA A 997 7.38 -15.75 -41.90
CA ALA A 997 5.97 -16.10 -42.02
C ALA A 997 5.37 -16.51 -40.66
N GLN A 998 5.32 -15.57 -39.72
CA GLN A 998 4.65 -15.77 -38.44
C GLN A 998 3.72 -14.58 -38.16
N ARG A 999 2.80 -14.31 -39.09
CA ARG A 999 1.70 -13.31 -38.97
C ARG A 999 0.67 -13.51 -40.11
N SER A 1000 -0.04 -14.64 -40.13
CA SER A 1000 -1.27 -14.79 -40.91
C SER A 1000 -2.15 -15.88 -40.31
N ARG A 1001 -3.44 -15.55 -40.11
CA ARG A 1001 -4.46 -16.39 -39.45
C ARG A 1001 -4.69 -17.74 -40.19
N PRO A 1002 -5.10 -18.82 -39.48
CA PRO A 1002 -5.40 -20.13 -40.08
C PRO A 1002 -6.74 -20.23 -40.83
N GLU A 1003 -7.58 -19.18 -40.83
CA GLU A 1003 -9.00 -19.25 -41.25
C GLU A 1003 -9.26 -19.29 -42.77
N ARG A 1004 -8.25 -19.40 -43.65
CA ARG A 1004 -8.42 -19.21 -45.12
C ARG A 1004 -8.08 -20.40 -46.03
N PHE A 1005 -7.95 -21.62 -45.48
CA PHE A 1005 -7.63 -22.79 -46.31
C PHE A 1005 -8.70 -23.23 -47.35
N PRO A 1006 -10.03 -23.10 -47.11
CA PRO A 1006 -11.05 -23.55 -48.07
C PRO A 1006 -11.08 -22.73 -49.38
N ASP A 1007 -10.88 -21.41 -49.28
CA ASP A 1007 -10.98 -20.49 -50.42
C ASP A 1007 -9.81 -20.66 -51.41
N HIS A 1008 -8.62 -21.02 -50.90
CA HIS A 1008 -7.44 -21.29 -51.71
C HIS A 1008 -7.59 -22.55 -52.57
N VAL A 1009 -8.19 -23.62 -52.04
CA VAL A 1009 -8.41 -24.88 -52.79
C VAL A 1009 -9.48 -24.67 -53.88
N ALA A 1010 -10.55 -23.95 -53.57
CA ALA A 1010 -11.60 -23.61 -54.54
C ALA A 1010 -11.08 -22.69 -55.66
N ALA A 1011 -10.28 -21.67 -55.31
CA ALA A 1011 -9.62 -20.79 -56.28
C ALA A 1011 -8.65 -21.57 -57.18
N LEU A 1012 -7.81 -22.44 -56.61
CA LEU A 1012 -6.88 -23.28 -57.37
C LEU A 1012 -7.63 -24.22 -58.34
N GLY A 1013 -8.76 -24.79 -57.91
CA GLY A 1013 -9.63 -25.61 -58.75
C GLY A 1013 -10.21 -24.84 -59.94
N ARG A 1014 -10.68 -23.60 -59.72
CA ARG A 1014 -11.20 -22.72 -60.78
C ARG A 1014 -10.13 -22.32 -61.80
N ILE A 1015 -8.93 -21.96 -61.34
CA ILE A 1015 -7.82 -21.56 -62.21
C ILE A 1015 -7.34 -22.75 -63.06
N ARG A 1016 -7.25 -23.94 -62.47
CA ARG A 1016 -6.89 -25.17 -63.20
C ARG A 1016 -7.98 -25.60 -64.20
N LEU A 1017 -9.26 -25.42 -63.88
CA LEU A 1017 -10.36 -25.64 -64.84
C LEU A 1017 -10.20 -24.72 -66.06
N LEU A 1018 -9.92 -23.44 -65.84
CA LEU A 1018 -9.70 -22.48 -66.92
C LEU A 1018 -8.46 -22.84 -67.76
N LYS A 1019 -7.35 -23.25 -67.12
CA LYS A 1019 -6.16 -23.76 -67.83
C LYS A 1019 -6.51 -24.94 -68.73
N ALA A 1020 -7.29 -25.90 -68.22
CA ALA A 1020 -7.73 -27.06 -69.00
C ALA A 1020 -8.58 -26.65 -70.21
N GLU A 1021 -9.51 -25.69 -70.06
CA GLU A 1021 -10.32 -25.18 -71.18
C GLU A 1021 -9.46 -24.55 -72.27
N ILE A 1022 -8.47 -23.73 -71.89
CA ILE A 1022 -7.55 -23.08 -72.82
C ILE A 1022 -6.70 -24.12 -73.57
N LEU A 1023 -6.14 -25.09 -72.86
CA LEU A 1023 -5.30 -26.14 -73.45
C LEU A 1023 -6.09 -27.05 -74.40
N VAL A 1024 -7.35 -27.38 -74.08
CA VAL A 1024 -8.23 -28.16 -74.99
C VAL A 1024 -8.56 -27.38 -76.25
N GLU A 1025 -8.84 -26.08 -76.14
CA GLU A 1025 -9.13 -25.23 -77.29
C GLU A 1025 -7.89 -25.01 -78.17
N LEU A 1026 -6.71 -24.81 -77.57
CA LEU A 1026 -5.42 -24.78 -78.25
C LEU A 1026 -5.12 -26.09 -78.98
N ALA A 1027 -5.35 -27.23 -78.33
CA ALA A 1027 -5.17 -28.55 -78.94
C ALA A 1027 -6.11 -28.76 -80.13
N GLY A 1028 -7.38 -28.35 -80.01
CA GLY A 1028 -8.39 -28.52 -81.06
C GLY A 1028 -8.10 -27.73 -82.34
N ARG A 1029 -7.37 -26.63 -82.23
CA ARG A 1029 -7.06 -25.72 -83.35
C ARG A 1029 -5.64 -25.90 -83.91
N ASN A 1030 -4.80 -26.68 -83.24
CA ASN A 1030 -3.43 -26.92 -83.69
C ASN A 1030 -3.38 -28.01 -84.77
N THR A 1031 -2.83 -27.67 -85.92
CA THR A 1031 -2.73 -28.55 -87.10
C THR A 1031 -1.54 -29.52 -87.03
N GLN A 1032 -0.56 -29.29 -86.15
CA GLN A 1032 0.58 -30.18 -85.97
C GLN A 1032 0.21 -31.35 -85.04
N PRO A 1033 0.19 -32.61 -85.51
CA PRO A 1033 -0.32 -33.75 -84.74
C PRO A 1033 0.40 -33.96 -83.40
N GLN A 1034 1.72 -33.82 -83.40
CA GLN A 1034 2.55 -34.00 -82.20
C GLN A 1034 2.26 -32.94 -81.13
N ARG A 1035 2.10 -31.68 -81.55
CA ARG A 1035 1.85 -30.54 -80.64
C ARG A 1035 0.41 -30.53 -80.14
N ARG A 1036 -0.56 -30.89 -80.99
CA ARG A 1036 -1.96 -31.14 -80.61
C ARG A 1036 -2.07 -32.23 -79.55
N ALA A 1037 -1.41 -33.37 -79.75
CA ALA A 1037 -1.43 -34.48 -78.80
C ALA A 1037 -0.70 -34.14 -77.48
N HIS A 1038 0.32 -33.27 -77.52
CA HIS A 1038 1.00 -32.79 -76.32
C HIS A 1038 0.10 -31.88 -75.47
N LEU A 1039 -0.51 -30.85 -76.07
CA LEU A 1039 -1.43 -29.92 -75.40
C LEU A 1039 -2.65 -30.63 -74.81
N ALA A 1040 -3.20 -31.61 -75.55
CA ALA A 1040 -4.31 -32.42 -75.07
C ALA A 1040 -3.94 -33.31 -73.87
N ARG A 1041 -2.71 -33.85 -73.82
CA ARG A 1041 -2.20 -34.60 -72.67
C ARG A 1041 -1.96 -33.70 -71.46
N GLU A 1042 -1.44 -32.49 -71.68
CA GLU A 1042 -1.29 -31.49 -70.62
C GLU A 1042 -2.65 -31.09 -70.03
N ALA A 1043 -3.66 -30.87 -70.88
CA ALA A 1043 -5.03 -30.62 -70.43
C ALA A 1043 -5.57 -31.77 -69.56
N LEU A 1044 -5.34 -33.03 -69.95
CA LEU A 1044 -5.78 -34.20 -69.17
C LEU A 1044 -5.09 -34.29 -67.80
N ALA A 1045 -3.81 -33.96 -67.72
CA ALA A 1045 -3.07 -33.94 -66.46
C ALA A 1045 -3.62 -32.86 -65.50
N VAL A 1046 -3.93 -31.67 -66.02
CA VAL A 1046 -4.55 -30.59 -65.25
C VAL A 1046 -5.97 -30.99 -64.78
N ILE A 1047 -6.76 -31.63 -65.64
CA ILE A 1047 -8.11 -32.12 -65.30
C ILE A 1047 -8.05 -33.19 -64.20
N GLN A 1048 -7.10 -34.13 -64.27
CA GLN A 1048 -6.89 -35.14 -63.21
C GLN A 1048 -6.54 -34.49 -61.86
N ALA A 1049 -5.70 -33.45 -61.87
CA ALA A 1049 -5.36 -32.71 -60.66
C ALA A 1049 -6.54 -31.91 -60.05
N CYS A 1050 -7.61 -31.65 -60.82
CA CYS A 1050 -8.84 -31.00 -60.32
C CYS A 1050 -9.86 -31.97 -59.72
N LEU A 1051 -9.90 -33.22 -60.20
CA LEU A 1051 -10.89 -34.22 -59.77
C LEU A 1051 -10.67 -34.73 -58.33
N ALA A 1052 -9.54 -34.40 -57.71
CA ALA A 1052 -9.21 -34.78 -56.34
C ALA A 1052 -9.79 -33.85 -55.25
N GLY A 1053 -10.49 -32.75 -55.61
CA GLY A 1053 -10.80 -31.68 -54.63
C GLY A 1053 -12.23 -31.10 -54.59
N ASP A 1054 -13.09 -31.29 -55.59
CA ASP A 1054 -14.45 -30.70 -55.59
C ASP A 1054 -15.46 -31.46 -56.50
N PRO A 1055 -16.56 -32.03 -55.96
CA PRO A 1055 -17.59 -32.75 -56.72
C PRO A 1055 -18.38 -31.90 -57.74
N LEU A 1056 -18.52 -30.58 -57.53
CA LEU A 1056 -19.21 -29.68 -58.46
C LEU A 1056 -18.39 -29.42 -59.74
N VAL A 1057 -17.06 -29.38 -59.61
CA VAL A 1057 -16.12 -29.20 -60.72
C VAL A 1057 -16.04 -30.46 -61.58
N ALA A 1058 -16.21 -31.65 -60.99
CA ALA A 1058 -16.19 -32.93 -61.70
C ALA A 1058 -17.25 -33.05 -62.83
N ARG A 1059 -18.44 -32.46 -62.65
CA ARG A 1059 -19.49 -32.45 -63.71
C ARG A 1059 -19.13 -31.59 -64.92
N ARG A 1060 -18.45 -30.45 -64.73
CA ARG A 1060 -17.97 -29.59 -65.84
C ARG A 1060 -16.74 -30.16 -66.56
N LEU A 1061 -15.91 -30.92 -65.85
CA LEU A 1061 -14.68 -31.51 -66.39
C LEU A 1061 -14.92 -32.73 -67.29
N ALA A 1062 -16.01 -33.48 -67.12
CA ALA A 1062 -16.30 -34.68 -67.91
C ALA A 1062 -16.32 -34.45 -69.44
N PRO A 1063 -17.04 -33.46 -70.00
CA PRO A 1063 -17.02 -33.20 -71.44
C PRO A 1063 -15.66 -32.67 -71.94
N LEU A 1064 -14.93 -31.89 -71.13
CA LEU A 1064 -13.58 -31.40 -71.46
C LEU A 1064 -12.56 -32.55 -71.50
N ALA A 1065 -12.63 -33.47 -70.54
CA ALA A 1065 -11.79 -34.67 -70.51
C ALA A 1065 -12.06 -35.58 -71.72
N ALA A 1066 -13.33 -35.73 -72.12
CA ALA A 1066 -13.70 -36.49 -73.31
C ALA A 1066 -13.11 -35.86 -74.59
N LYS A 1067 -13.25 -34.54 -74.75
CA LYS A 1067 -12.69 -33.78 -75.87
C LYS A 1067 -11.16 -33.84 -75.88
N ALA A 1068 -10.50 -33.68 -74.73
CA ALA A 1068 -9.05 -33.80 -74.60
C ALA A 1068 -8.54 -35.21 -74.96
N ARG A 1069 -9.24 -36.27 -74.53
CA ARG A 1069 -8.90 -37.66 -74.92
C ARG A 1069 -8.97 -37.86 -76.42
N GLN A 1070 -10.03 -37.38 -77.08
CA GLN A 1070 -10.16 -37.43 -78.54
C GLN A 1070 -9.03 -36.67 -79.25
N LEU A 1071 -8.59 -35.53 -78.71
CA LEU A 1071 -7.50 -34.73 -79.28
C LEU A 1071 -6.10 -35.28 -78.96
N SER A 1072 -5.97 -36.18 -77.96
CA SER A 1072 -4.69 -36.77 -77.52
C SER A 1072 -4.27 -38.01 -78.31
N ILE A 1073 -5.21 -38.62 -79.04
CA ILE A 1073 -4.95 -39.76 -79.92
C ILE A 1073 -4.24 -39.21 -81.17
N PRO A 1074 -3.06 -39.72 -81.56
CA PRO A 1074 -2.42 -39.31 -82.80
C PRO A 1074 -3.36 -39.64 -83.96
N LEU A 1075 -3.77 -38.62 -84.72
CA LEU A 1075 -4.38 -38.83 -86.03
C LEU A 1075 -3.30 -39.44 -86.93
N SER A 1076 -3.39 -40.75 -87.17
CA SER A 1076 -2.64 -41.44 -88.22
C SER A 1076 -3.13 -41.00 -89.59
#